data_AF-A0A7Y7TJ07-F1
#
_entry.id   AF-A0A7Y7TJ07-F1
#
_cell.length_a   1.000
_cell.length_b   1.000
_cell.length_c   1.000
_cell.angle_alpha   90.00
_cell.angle_beta   90.00
_cell.angle_gamma   90.00
#
_symmetry.space_group_name_H-M   'P 1'
#
loop_
_entity.id
_entity.type
_entity.pdbx_description
1 polymer ?
#
loop_
_entity_poly.entity_id
_entity_poly.type
_entity_poly.pdbx_seq_one_letter_code
_entity_poly.pdbx_strand_id
1 'polypeptide(L)'
;MKKSSLQDFTNQYSLSKTLRFELIPQGETLEHIEKNGLLSQDEHRAESYIIVKKIIDEYHKAFITKALDGVKLNSLEDYFLYYQLPKRDEEQKKKFEEIQTKLRKQIADRFAKQESFKNLFAKELIKDDLINFVKSNDDKLLVAEFQNFTTYFTGFHENRKNMYSAEDKSTAIAFRLIHQNLPKFIDNMRAFDKIKISKVKDSFKTILADDELGAIIQVIAVEDVFTLNYFNDTLTQLGIDKYNQLIGGFTSEDGKIKIKGLNEYINLYNQTAKKEERLPKLKPLYKQILSDRSTASFIPEAFSNDNEVLESIEKLYQEINDLVLNKRVKGEHSLKELLQSLNEYDVSKVYLRNDLSLTDISQKMFGDWGVFQKGMQTWYAVNYKGKNKAGTEKYEDEQKKYFSNQDSYSIGFINECLLLLDTVYQKRIEDYFKLLGERNTEEEKSENLFVLIEKNYNGIKDLLNNPYPHDKNLAQDQANVDKIKNFLDVVKTLQWFIKPLLGKGNEAEKDERFYGEFTSLWTTLDQVTPLYNKVRNYMTQKPYSTEKIKLNFENSTLLDGWDVNKEVDNTAMIFRKNGLYYLGIMNKKHNKIFKTDIANTGGECYEKMEYKLLPGANKMLPKVFFSNSRIDEFKPGTELLENYKNETHKKGDNFNLNDCHHLIDFFKTSINKHEDWKHFGFQFSDTKTYNDLSGFYREVEQQGYKITYKAISENYIAQMIAEGKLYLFQIYNKDFSPYSKGMPNMHTLYWKMLFDAVNLKNVVYKLNGQAEVFYRKLSIKAENIITHKANVPIHNKNEENEKKQQSRFDYDIIKDKRYTMDKFQFHVPITMNFKAKGLNNINIEVNQYLKKESDIHIIGIDRGERHLLYLTLIDGKGNIKQQFSLNEIINEYQGKTYKTNYHDLLDKKEGDRDDARRNWKTIETIKELKEGYLSQVIHKISELMVEHNAIVVLEDLNMGFMRGRQKVEKQVYQKFEKMLIDKLNYLVDKKKNPTDLGGTLNAYQLTNKFESFQKMGKQSGFLFYVPAWNTSKMDPVTGFVNLLDTRYENIEKAKTFFSKFDSIHYNPLKKYVEFECDYNRFTTKAEGTQTKWTLCTYKERIETFRDPTQNSQWKSREIVLTDEFISLFEQYGIAYKNKEELKDAIARQTEKVFFERLLHLLKLTLQMRNSITGTETDYLISPVANAKGEFYDSRTASETLPKNADANGAYNIARKGLWVVEQIKQADDLKKLKLAISNKEWLGFVQNYGK
;
A
#
# COMPACT_ATOMS: atom_id res chain seq x y z
N MET A 1 42.77 -9.15 19.18
CA MET A 1 41.37 -9.04 18.71
C MET A 1 41.34 -8.07 17.53
N LYS A 2 40.71 -8.40 16.39
CA LYS A 2 40.65 -7.52 15.21
C LYS A 2 39.72 -6.31 15.48
N LYS A 3 40.15 -5.11 15.08
CA LYS A 3 39.35 -3.88 15.05
C LYS A 3 38.20 -4.08 14.05
N SER A 4 36.93 -3.91 14.44
CA SER A 4 35.78 -4.06 13.55
C SER A 4 35.69 -2.88 12.58
N SER A 5 35.29 -3.12 11.34
CA SER A 5 35.22 -2.11 10.27
C SER A 5 33.93 -2.27 9.47
N LEU A 6 33.51 -1.24 8.72
CA LEU A 6 32.42 -1.39 7.73
C LEU A 6 32.67 -2.54 6.72
N GLN A 7 33.93 -2.98 6.57
CA GLN A 7 34.29 -4.18 5.81
C GLN A 7 33.59 -5.46 6.29
N ASP A 8 33.22 -5.55 7.57
CA ASP A 8 32.53 -6.71 8.14
C ASP A 8 31.10 -6.87 7.61
N PHE A 9 30.57 -5.85 6.92
CA PHE A 9 29.21 -5.81 6.37
C PHE A 9 29.16 -5.97 4.85
N THR A 10 30.03 -6.81 4.28
CA THR A 10 29.94 -7.25 2.88
C THR A 10 29.69 -8.75 2.79
N ASN A 11 29.10 -9.25 1.69
CA ASN A 11 28.84 -10.68 1.46
C ASN A 11 28.07 -11.41 2.61
N GLN A 12 27.12 -10.73 3.24
CA GLN A 12 26.30 -11.24 4.36
C GLN A 12 25.17 -12.15 3.87
N TYR A 13 24.38 -11.68 2.89
CA TYR A 13 23.25 -12.42 2.30
C TYR A 13 23.07 -12.11 0.81
N SER A 14 22.43 -13.03 0.09
CA SER A 14 22.20 -12.93 -1.35
C SER A 14 20.90 -12.19 -1.70
N LEU A 15 20.93 -11.53 -2.87
CA LEU A 15 19.82 -10.73 -3.40
C LEU A 15 19.61 -10.99 -4.89
N SER A 16 18.35 -10.97 -5.34
CA SER A 16 18.01 -11.09 -6.76
C SER A 16 17.60 -9.74 -7.35
N LYS A 17 18.02 -9.45 -8.58
CA LYS A 17 17.59 -8.28 -9.37
C LYS A 17 17.32 -8.68 -10.81
N THR A 18 16.41 -7.98 -11.48
CA THR A 18 16.16 -8.13 -12.92
C THR A 18 16.71 -6.94 -13.67
N LEU A 19 17.63 -7.19 -14.59
CA LEU A 19 18.17 -6.20 -15.52
C LEU A 19 17.29 -6.14 -16.76
N ARG A 20 17.16 -4.96 -17.36
CA ARG A 20 16.27 -4.72 -18.51
C ARG A 20 17.02 -4.01 -19.62
N PHE A 21 16.92 -4.54 -20.83
CA PHE A 21 17.61 -4.04 -22.02
C PHE A 21 16.65 -3.96 -23.20
N GLU A 22 16.99 -3.11 -24.16
CA GLU A 22 16.46 -3.18 -25.52
C GLU A 22 17.15 -4.33 -26.26
N LEU A 23 16.44 -4.99 -27.17
CA LEU A 23 17.01 -5.95 -28.12
C LEU A 23 16.93 -5.35 -29.52
N ILE A 24 18.08 -5.18 -30.18
CA ILE A 24 18.16 -4.66 -31.55
C ILE A 24 18.43 -5.83 -32.49
N PRO A 25 17.49 -6.22 -33.37
CA PRO A 25 17.69 -7.32 -34.32
C PRO A 25 18.89 -7.03 -35.25
N GLN A 26 19.67 -8.06 -35.58
CA GLN A 26 20.87 -7.96 -36.41
C GLN A 26 20.68 -8.70 -37.75
N GLY A 27 21.21 -8.13 -38.84
CA GLY A 27 21.07 -8.71 -40.18
C GLY A 27 19.60 -8.93 -40.57
N GLU A 28 19.32 -10.07 -41.22
CA GLU A 28 17.97 -10.48 -41.66
C GLU A 28 17.06 -11.00 -40.51
N THR A 29 17.46 -10.85 -39.23
CA THR A 29 16.71 -11.38 -38.09
C THR A 29 15.25 -10.90 -38.07
N LEU A 30 15.00 -9.61 -38.29
CA LEU A 30 13.64 -9.05 -38.26
C LEU A 30 12.80 -9.58 -39.43
N GLU A 31 13.39 -9.64 -40.62
CA GLU A 31 12.73 -10.16 -41.83
C GLU A 31 12.29 -11.61 -41.65
N HIS A 32 13.14 -12.47 -41.07
CA HIS A 32 12.78 -13.86 -40.78
C HIS A 32 11.71 -13.99 -39.68
N ILE A 33 11.70 -13.11 -38.68
CA ILE A 33 10.66 -13.07 -37.65
C ILE A 33 9.30 -12.73 -38.26
N GLU A 34 9.26 -11.73 -39.13
CA GLU A 34 8.05 -11.30 -39.84
C GLU A 34 7.58 -12.38 -40.83
N LYS A 35 8.49 -12.92 -41.65
CA LYS A 35 8.21 -13.98 -42.64
C LYS A 35 7.68 -15.26 -41.98
N ASN A 36 8.18 -15.62 -40.81
CA ASN A 36 7.73 -16.80 -40.07
C ASN A 36 6.46 -16.52 -39.22
N GLY A 37 5.95 -15.29 -39.22
CA GLY A 37 4.72 -14.92 -38.50
C GLY A 37 4.81 -15.04 -36.98
N LEU A 38 6.03 -15.02 -36.40
CA LEU A 38 6.23 -15.33 -34.98
C LEU A 38 5.55 -14.31 -34.04
N LEU A 39 5.55 -13.03 -34.43
CA LEU A 39 4.90 -11.97 -33.67
C LEU A 39 3.38 -12.16 -33.65
N SER A 40 2.77 -12.45 -34.81
CA SER A 40 1.32 -12.69 -34.93
C SER A 40 0.88 -13.91 -34.13
N GLN A 41 1.69 -14.97 -34.10
CA GLN A 41 1.40 -16.16 -33.28
C GLN A 41 1.46 -15.86 -31.77
N ASP A 42 2.46 -15.11 -31.31
CA ASP A 42 2.58 -14.74 -29.89
C ASP A 42 1.51 -13.70 -29.49
N GLU A 43 1.08 -12.84 -30.41
CA GLU A 43 -0.07 -11.94 -30.24
C GLU A 43 -1.39 -12.71 -30.11
N HIS A 44 -1.69 -13.62 -31.05
CA HIS A 44 -2.84 -14.53 -30.95
C HIS A 44 -2.84 -15.29 -29.63
N ARG A 45 -1.68 -15.82 -29.19
CA ARG A 45 -1.58 -16.51 -27.89
C ARG A 45 -1.88 -15.58 -26.72
N ALA A 46 -1.47 -14.31 -26.78
CA ALA A 46 -1.80 -13.33 -25.75
C ALA A 46 -3.31 -13.02 -25.69
N GLU A 47 -4.00 -13.03 -26.83
CA GLU A 47 -5.46 -12.90 -26.93
C GLU A 47 -6.18 -14.16 -26.42
N SER A 48 -5.80 -15.35 -26.90
CA SER A 48 -6.30 -16.65 -26.43
C SER A 48 -6.13 -16.80 -24.91
N TYR A 49 -5.02 -16.30 -24.35
CA TYR A 49 -4.77 -16.32 -22.90
C TYR A 49 -5.86 -15.61 -22.10
N ILE A 50 -6.38 -14.49 -22.61
CA ILE A 50 -7.47 -13.75 -21.95
C ILE A 50 -8.76 -14.57 -21.94
N ILE A 51 -9.05 -15.27 -23.04
CA ILE A 51 -10.24 -16.13 -23.17
C ILE A 51 -10.10 -17.37 -22.27
N VAL A 52 -8.97 -18.07 -22.31
CA VAL A 52 -8.73 -19.29 -21.50
C VAL A 52 -8.75 -18.98 -20.00
N LYS A 53 -8.34 -17.78 -19.57
CA LYS A 53 -8.54 -17.35 -18.16
C LYS A 53 -10.01 -17.37 -17.74
N LYS A 54 -10.95 -16.97 -18.63
CA LYS A 54 -12.38 -17.05 -18.36
C LYS A 54 -12.84 -18.50 -18.23
N ILE A 55 -12.35 -19.40 -19.09
CA ILE A 55 -12.62 -20.84 -19.00
C ILE A 55 -12.10 -21.43 -17.68
N ILE A 56 -10.88 -21.06 -17.25
CA ILE A 56 -10.33 -21.44 -15.95
C ILE A 56 -11.22 -20.92 -14.81
N ASP A 57 -11.74 -19.70 -14.92
CA ASP A 57 -12.67 -19.15 -13.93
C ASP A 57 -13.98 -19.94 -13.86
N GLU A 58 -14.55 -20.36 -15.00
CA GLU A 58 -15.71 -21.26 -15.03
C GLU A 58 -15.42 -22.60 -14.35
N TYR A 59 -14.22 -23.16 -14.57
CA TYR A 59 -13.80 -24.37 -13.86
C TYR A 59 -13.69 -24.13 -12.34
N HIS A 60 -13.11 -23.00 -11.92
CA HIS A 60 -13.07 -22.62 -10.51
C HIS A 60 -14.48 -22.50 -9.92
N LYS A 61 -15.45 -21.90 -10.64
CA LYS A 61 -16.86 -21.83 -10.20
C LYS A 61 -17.44 -23.23 -9.99
N ALA A 62 -17.28 -24.13 -10.96
CA ALA A 62 -17.76 -25.51 -10.86
C ALA A 62 -17.11 -26.28 -9.70
N PHE A 63 -15.79 -26.13 -9.51
CA PHE A 63 -15.05 -26.71 -8.40
C PHE A 63 -15.57 -26.19 -7.04
N ILE A 64 -15.76 -24.87 -6.91
CA ILE A 64 -16.25 -24.25 -5.67
C ILE A 64 -17.63 -24.81 -5.31
N THR A 65 -18.54 -24.89 -6.29
CA THR A 65 -19.87 -25.48 -6.10
C THR A 65 -19.75 -26.91 -5.61
N LYS A 66 -19.00 -27.77 -6.32
CA LYS A 66 -18.79 -29.17 -5.91
C LYS A 66 -18.20 -29.31 -4.51
N ALA A 67 -17.27 -28.43 -4.12
CA ALA A 67 -16.58 -28.51 -2.84
C ALA A 67 -17.44 -28.06 -1.65
N LEU A 68 -18.37 -27.12 -1.88
CA LEU A 68 -19.24 -26.54 -0.85
C LEU A 68 -20.64 -27.17 -0.81
N ASP A 69 -21.04 -27.88 -1.84
CA ASP A 69 -22.34 -28.56 -1.89
C ASP A 69 -22.49 -29.56 -0.73
N GLY A 70 -23.61 -29.51 -0.04
CA GLY A 70 -23.91 -30.34 1.13
C GLY A 70 -23.02 -30.11 2.36
N VAL A 71 -22.17 -29.07 2.40
CA VAL A 71 -21.29 -28.80 3.55
C VAL A 71 -22.10 -28.31 4.75
N LYS A 72 -21.91 -28.95 5.91
CA LYS A 72 -22.42 -28.50 7.20
C LYS A 72 -21.31 -27.86 8.03
N LEU A 73 -21.53 -26.62 8.47
CA LEU A 73 -20.60 -25.88 9.32
C LEU A 73 -20.89 -26.12 10.80
N ASN A 74 -19.85 -26.45 11.56
CA ASN A 74 -19.93 -26.62 13.00
C ASN A 74 -19.68 -25.27 13.69
N SER A 75 -20.36 -24.97 14.81
CA SER A 75 -20.31 -23.68 15.53
C SER A 75 -21.09 -22.52 14.90
N LEU A 76 -22.11 -22.81 14.07
CA LEU A 76 -23.06 -21.79 13.65
C LEU A 76 -23.89 -21.28 14.84
N GLU A 77 -24.24 -22.18 15.77
CA GLU A 77 -24.97 -21.86 17.00
C GLU A 77 -24.15 -20.94 17.91
N ASP A 78 -22.86 -21.25 18.09
CA ASP A 78 -21.93 -20.38 18.83
C ASP A 78 -21.85 -19.00 18.17
N TYR A 79 -21.71 -18.94 16.84
CA TYR A 79 -21.69 -17.68 16.11
C TYR A 79 -22.99 -16.89 16.34
N PHE A 80 -24.14 -17.54 16.22
CA PHE A 80 -25.45 -16.93 16.39
C PHE A 80 -25.63 -16.35 17.79
N LEU A 81 -25.24 -17.09 18.83
CA LEU A 81 -25.28 -16.64 20.22
C LEU A 81 -24.50 -15.34 20.42
N TYR A 82 -23.23 -15.31 19.98
CA TYR A 82 -22.41 -14.10 20.10
C TYR A 82 -22.91 -12.98 19.17
N TYR A 83 -23.46 -13.30 18.00
CA TYR A 83 -24.04 -12.31 17.08
C TYR A 83 -25.25 -11.59 17.69
N GLN A 84 -26.04 -12.28 18.52
CA GLN A 84 -27.22 -11.72 19.20
C GLN A 84 -26.90 -10.76 20.35
N LEU A 85 -25.68 -10.77 20.90
CA LEU A 85 -25.33 -9.91 22.02
C LEU A 85 -25.39 -8.41 21.65
N PRO A 86 -26.21 -7.59 22.35
CA PRO A 86 -26.33 -6.15 22.08
C PRO A 86 -25.02 -5.39 22.24
N LYS A 87 -24.19 -5.82 23.20
CA LYS A 87 -22.84 -5.29 23.47
C LYS A 87 -21.92 -6.46 23.79
N ARG A 88 -20.68 -6.41 23.26
CA ARG A 88 -19.63 -7.40 23.54
C ARG A 88 -18.47 -6.75 24.28
N ASP A 89 -18.04 -7.34 25.38
CA ASP A 89 -16.78 -6.98 26.03
C ASP A 89 -15.56 -7.49 25.23
N GLU A 90 -14.35 -7.13 25.65
CA GLU A 90 -13.12 -7.50 24.93
C GLU A 90 -12.88 -9.01 24.86
N GLU A 91 -13.27 -9.77 25.89
CA GLU A 91 -13.14 -11.24 25.88
C GLU A 91 -14.13 -11.86 24.91
N GLN A 92 -15.38 -11.39 24.92
CA GLN A 92 -16.44 -11.82 24.01
C GLN A 92 -16.13 -11.45 22.56
N LYS A 93 -15.52 -10.28 22.30
CA LYS A 93 -15.03 -9.90 20.97
C LYS A 93 -13.97 -10.89 20.47
N LYS A 94 -12.98 -11.19 21.32
CA LYS A 94 -11.92 -12.15 20.98
C LYS A 94 -12.49 -13.55 20.69
N LYS A 95 -13.42 -14.04 21.52
CA LYS A 95 -14.11 -15.31 21.28
C LYS A 95 -14.90 -15.31 19.97
N PHE A 96 -15.58 -14.21 19.66
CA PHE A 96 -16.30 -14.07 18.39
C PHE A 96 -15.36 -14.11 17.19
N GLU A 97 -14.21 -13.44 17.25
CA GLU A 97 -13.16 -13.51 16.22
C GLU A 97 -12.57 -14.92 16.06
N GLU A 98 -12.40 -15.65 17.17
CA GLU A 98 -11.96 -17.05 17.16
C GLU A 98 -13.00 -17.96 16.48
N ILE A 99 -14.29 -17.78 16.77
CA ILE A 99 -15.39 -18.52 16.13
C ILE A 99 -15.43 -18.22 14.62
N GLN A 100 -15.34 -16.95 14.24
CA GLN A 100 -15.26 -16.54 12.84
C GLN A 100 -14.06 -17.19 12.13
N THR A 101 -12.91 -17.22 12.78
CA THR A 101 -11.70 -17.87 12.25
C THR A 101 -11.88 -19.38 12.10
N LYS A 102 -12.53 -20.04 13.06
CA LYS A 102 -12.86 -21.47 13.00
C LYS A 102 -13.78 -21.79 11.83
N LEU A 103 -14.85 -21.00 11.63
CA LEU A 103 -15.77 -21.19 10.50
C LEU A 103 -15.07 -20.97 9.15
N ARG A 104 -14.21 -19.94 9.03
CA ARG A 104 -13.43 -19.73 7.80
C ARG A 104 -12.48 -20.89 7.48
N LYS A 105 -11.81 -21.43 8.51
CA LYS A 105 -10.94 -22.62 8.36
C LYS A 105 -11.72 -23.84 7.88
N GLN A 106 -12.92 -24.09 8.42
CA GLN A 106 -13.76 -25.21 7.97
C GLN A 106 -14.07 -25.12 6.47
N ILE A 107 -14.39 -23.93 5.96
CA ILE A 107 -14.64 -23.72 4.52
C ILE A 107 -13.36 -23.94 3.70
N ALA A 108 -12.24 -23.36 4.12
CA ALA A 108 -10.96 -23.52 3.42
C ALA A 108 -10.49 -24.99 3.37
N ASP A 109 -10.66 -25.72 4.46
CA ASP A 109 -10.30 -27.14 4.57
C ASP A 109 -11.15 -28.02 3.64
N ARG A 110 -12.40 -27.64 3.35
CA ARG A 110 -13.24 -28.37 2.38
C ARG A 110 -12.66 -28.31 0.98
N PHE A 111 -12.12 -27.16 0.56
CA PHE A 111 -11.42 -27.05 -0.71
C PHE A 111 -10.17 -27.92 -0.74
N ALA A 112 -9.32 -27.81 0.29
CA ALA A 112 -8.04 -28.52 0.35
C ALA A 112 -8.17 -30.06 0.34
N LYS A 113 -9.30 -30.60 0.81
CA LYS A 113 -9.58 -32.05 0.84
C LYS A 113 -10.08 -32.62 -0.49
N GLN A 114 -10.49 -31.78 -1.45
CA GLN A 114 -10.91 -32.26 -2.77
C GLN A 114 -9.69 -32.73 -3.57
N GLU A 115 -9.78 -33.90 -4.19
CA GLU A 115 -8.64 -34.46 -4.93
C GLU A 115 -8.16 -33.54 -6.06
N SER A 116 -9.10 -32.89 -6.77
CA SER A 116 -8.77 -31.95 -7.86
C SER A 116 -8.16 -30.63 -7.39
N PHE A 117 -8.14 -30.33 -6.09
CA PHE A 117 -7.53 -29.09 -5.57
C PHE A 117 -6.03 -29.01 -5.88
N LYS A 118 -5.33 -30.15 -5.88
CA LYS A 118 -3.90 -30.23 -6.23
C LYS A 118 -3.64 -29.83 -7.69
N ASN A 119 -4.62 -30.03 -8.57
CA ASN A 119 -4.51 -29.75 -9.99
C ASN A 119 -4.82 -28.29 -10.34
N LEU A 120 -5.67 -27.60 -9.56
CA LEU A 120 -6.16 -26.22 -9.83
C LEU A 120 -5.07 -25.18 -10.14
N PHE A 121 -3.85 -25.42 -9.69
CA PHE A 121 -2.73 -24.50 -9.84
C PHE A 121 -1.53 -25.18 -10.53
N ALA A 122 -1.75 -26.34 -11.15
CA ALA A 122 -0.76 -27.19 -11.77
C ALA A 122 -1.03 -27.38 -13.27
N LYS A 123 -0.11 -28.05 -13.98
CA LYS A 123 -0.21 -28.24 -15.45
C LYS A 123 -1.39 -29.13 -15.83
N GLU A 124 -1.78 -30.03 -14.93
CA GLU A 124 -2.87 -30.98 -15.06
C GLU A 124 -4.22 -30.27 -15.26
N LEU A 125 -4.39 -29.05 -14.72
CA LEU A 125 -5.59 -28.25 -14.98
C LEU A 125 -5.80 -28.04 -16.48
N ILE A 126 -4.77 -27.59 -17.20
CA ILE A 126 -4.87 -27.31 -18.65
C ILE A 126 -4.84 -28.61 -19.46
N LYS A 127 -3.97 -29.54 -19.07
CA LYS A 127 -3.72 -30.77 -19.86
C LYS A 127 -4.84 -31.78 -19.77
N ASP A 128 -5.52 -31.85 -18.64
CA ASP A 128 -6.46 -32.93 -18.36
C ASP A 128 -7.83 -32.35 -17.96
N ASP A 129 -7.88 -31.53 -16.91
CA ASP A 129 -9.15 -31.16 -16.28
C ASP A 129 -10.01 -30.25 -17.18
N LEU A 130 -9.43 -29.21 -17.79
CA LEU A 130 -10.16 -28.27 -18.63
C LEU A 130 -10.66 -28.90 -19.93
N ILE A 131 -9.85 -29.74 -20.57
CA ILE A 131 -10.23 -30.39 -21.84
C ILE A 131 -11.46 -31.27 -21.65
N ASN A 132 -11.54 -31.94 -20.50
CA ASN A 132 -12.69 -32.76 -20.12
C ASN A 132 -13.88 -31.92 -19.63
N PHE A 133 -13.62 -30.70 -19.15
CA PHE A 133 -14.65 -29.79 -18.66
C PHE A 133 -15.37 -29.04 -19.78
N VAL A 134 -14.65 -28.56 -20.79
CA VAL A 134 -15.24 -27.79 -21.90
C VAL A 134 -16.04 -28.69 -22.85
N LYS A 135 -17.20 -28.21 -23.29
CA LYS A 135 -18.10 -28.96 -24.19
C LYS A 135 -17.88 -28.62 -25.67
N SER A 136 -17.65 -27.34 -25.95
CA SER A 136 -17.42 -26.81 -27.31
C SER A 136 -16.10 -27.32 -27.89
N ASN A 137 -16.10 -27.64 -29.19
CA ASN A 137 -14.85 -27.96 -29.89
C ASN A 137 -13.93 -26.75 -30.00
N ASP A 138 -14.47 -25.53 -30.12
CA ASP A 138 -13.67 -24.31 -30.21
C ASP A 138 -12.93 -24.03 -28.89
N ASP A 139 -13.61 -24.20 -27.75
CA ASP A 139 -12.99 -24.07 -26.43
C ASP A 139 -11.92 -25.14 -26.21
N LYS A 140 -12.15 -26.37 -26.70
CA LYS A 140 -11.14 -27.45 -26.65
C LYS A 140 -9.90 -27.07 -27.45
N LEU A 141 -10.06 -26.49 -28.63
CA LEU A 141 -8.95 -26.02 -29.45
C LEU A 141 -8.18 -24.91 -28.74
N LEU A 142 -8.86 -23.91 -28.18
CA LEU A 142 -8.25 -22.82 -27.42
C LEU A 142 -7.46 -23.32 -26.19
N VAL A 143 -8.02 -24.25 -25.42
CA VAL A 143 -7.31 -24.86 -24.28
C VAL A 143 -6.12 -25.69 -24.77
N ALA A 144 -6.28 -26.42 -25.89
CA ALA A 144 -5.23 -27.24 -26.48
C ALA A 144 -4.00 -26.43 -26.90
N GLU A 145 -4.18 -25.17 -27.36
CA GLU A 145 -3.07 -24.25 -27.67
C GLU A 145 -2.07 -24.10 -26.50
N PHE A 146 -2.55 -24.23 -25.26
CA PHE A 146 -1.75 -24.06 -24.05
C PHE A 146 -1.26 -25.37 -23.42
N GLN A 147 -1.56 -26.55 -23.96
CA GLN A 147 -1.09 -27.83 -23.40
C GLN A 147 0.43 -27.86 -23.22
N ASN A 148 1.17 -27.27 -24.15
CA ASN A 148 2.61 -27.18 -24.08
C ASN A 148 3.11 -25.90 -23.39
N PHE A 149 2.23 -24.96 -23.04
CA PHE A 149 2.50 -23.64 -22.48
C PHE A 149 1.82 -23.40 -21.11
N THR A 150 1.61 -24.45 -20.31
CA THR A 150 0.86 -24.32 -19.03
C THR A 150 1.50 -23.33 -18.04
N THR A 151 2.82 -23.16 -18.10
CA THR A 151 3.59 -22.18 -17.29
C THR A 151 3.23 -20.73 -17.57
N TYR A 152 2.57 -20.45 -18.70
CA TYR A 152 2.06 -19.12 -19.04
C TYR A 152 1.00 -18.62 -18.04
N PHE A 153 0.36 -19.52 -17.26
CA PHE A 153 -0.66 -19.19 -16.27
C PHE A 153 -0.17 -19.10 -14.82
N THR A 154 1.13 -19.32 -14.52
CA THR A 154 1.63 -19.37 -13.14
C THR A 154 1.28 -18.13 -12.31
N GLY A 155 1.47 -16.92 -12.87
CA GLY A 155 1.10 -15.68 -12.18
C GLY A 155 -0.42 -15.52 -11.96
N PHE A 156 -1.23 -16.09 -12.84
CA PHE A 156 -2.69 -16.11 -12.69
C PHE A 156 -3.13 -17.08 -11.58
N HIS A 157 -2.53 -18.28 -11.54
CA HIS A 157 -2.79 -19.27 -10.50
C HIS A 157 -2.49 -18.75 -9.09
N GLU A 158 -1.37 -18.04 -8.89
CA GLU A 158 -1.04 -17.44 -7.59
C GLU A 158 -2.08 -16.38 -7.17
N ASN A 159 -2.64 -15.61 -8.11
CA ASN A 159 -3.73 -14.68 -7.80
C ASN A 159 -5.01 -15.42 -7.38
N ARG A 160 -5.38 -16.52 -8.05
CA ARG A 160 -6.57 -17.33 -7.73
C ARG A 160 -6.46 -18.09 -6.41
N LYS A 161 -5.25 -18.54 -6.05
CA LYS A 161 -4.98 -19.20 -4.78
C LYS A 161 -5.45 -18.40 -3.55
N ASN A 162 -5.40 -17.06 -3.62
CA ASN A 162 -5.87 -16.18 -2.55
C ASN A 162 -7.37 -16.33 -2.23
N MET A 163 -8.20 -16.74 -3.19
CA MET A 163 -9.64 -16.92 -2.98
C MET A 163 -9.96 -18.06 -1.99
N TYR A 164 -9.07 -19.04 -1.90
CA TYR A 164 -9.21 -20.25 -1.09
C TYR A 164 -8.56 -20.12 0.30
N SER A 165 -8.11 -18.91 0.67
CA SER A 165 -7.48 -18.65 1.97
C SER A 165 -8.48 -18.67 3.13
N ALA A 166 -8.04 -19.14 4.30
CA ALA A 166 -8.78 -19.01 5.57
C ALA A 166 -8.55 -17.66 6.27
N GLU A 167 -7.63 -16.84 5.76
CA GLU A 167 -7.29 -15.54 6.35
C GLU A 167 -8.45 -14.54 6.23
N ASP A 168 -8.42 -13.51 7.07
CA ASP A 168 -9.42 -12.44 7.10
C ASP A 168 -9.23 -11.44 5.96
N LYS A 169 -9.44 -11.89 4.73
CA LYS A 169 -9.23 -11.12 3.49
C LYS A 169 -10.52 -11.05 2.69
N SER A 170 -10.92 -9.84 2.27
CA SER A 170 -12.15 -9.62 1.50
C SER A 170 -12.20 -10.32 0.14
N THR A 171 -11.05 -10.78 -0.36
CA THR A 171 -10.91 -11.56 -1.60
C THR A 171 -11.18 -13.05 -1.42
N ALA A 172 -11.31 -13.54 -0.18
CA ALA A 172 -11.50 -14.96 0.12
C ALA A 172 -12.99 -15.35 0.17
N ILE A 173 -13.32 -16.54 -0.33
CA ILE A 173 -14.68 -17.11 -0.31
C ILE A 173 -15.17 -17.30 1.13
N ALA A 174 -14.30 -17.83 2.00
CA ALA A 174 -14.60 -18.01 3.42
C ALA A 174 -14.97 -16.69 4.11
N PHE A 175 -14.33 -15.57 3.71
CA PHE A 175 -14.68 -14.24 4.22
C PHE A 175 -16.08 -13.79 3.74
N ARG A 176 -16.38 -13.90 2.43
CA ARG A 176 -17.70 -13.58 1.85
C ARG A 176 -18.83 -14.29 2.59
N LEU A 177 -18.66 -15.59 2.85
CA LEU A 177 -19.67 -16.40 3.51
C LEU A 177 -19.85 -16.00 4.98
N ILE A 178 -18.77 -15.93 5.76
CA ILE A 178 -18.86 -15.77 7.22
C ILE A 178 -19.04 -14.32 7.67
N HIS A 179 -18.38 -13.36 7.03
CA HIS A 179 -18.41 -11.96 7.45
C HIS A 179 -19.46 -11.11 6.74
N GLN A 180 -20.04 -11.61 5.64
CA GLN A 180 -21.01 -10.83 4.85
C GLN A 180 -22.36 -11.52 4.71
N ASN A 181 -22.41 -12.79 4.27
CA ASN A 181 -23.67 -13.49 4.05
C ASN A 181 -24.31 -14.03 5.34
N LEU A 182 -23.54 -14.65 6.24
CA LEU A 182 -24.08 -15.19 7.49
C LEU A 182 -24.78 -14.11 8.37
N PRO A 183 -24.22 -12.90 8.58
CA PRO A 183 -24.95 -11.82 9.24
C PRO A 183 -26.29 -11.47 8.59
N LYS A 184 -26.32 -11.35 7.25
CA LYS A 184 -27.56 -11.05 6.50
C LYS A 184 -28.60 -12.14 6.66
N PHE A 185 -28.15 -13.40 6.59
CA PHE A 185 -29.01 -14.56 6.77
C PHE A 185 -29.67 -14.55 8.16
N ILE A 186 -28.87 -14.32 9.21
CA ILE A 186 -29.37 -14.24 10.60
C ILE A 186 -30.35 -13.08 10.78
N ASP A 187 -30.07 -11.91 10.22
CA ASP A 187 -30.99 -10.76 10.26
C ASP A 187 -32.33 -11.12 9.58
N ASN A 188 -32.29 -11.84 8.45
CA ASN A 188 -33.49 -12.29 7.76
C ASN A 188 -34.31 -13.29 8.59
N MET A 189 -33.67 -14.16 9.37
CA MET A 189 -34.39 -15.06 10.29
C MET A 189 -35.24 -14.24 11.28
N ARG A 190 -34.66 -13.17 11.85
CA ARG A 190 -35.35 -12.28 12.80
C ARG A 190 -36.49 -11.49 12.14
N ALA A 191 -36.27 -11.03 10.91
CA ALA A 191 -37.31 -10.39 10.12
C ALA A 191 -38.46 -11.36 9.82
N PHE A 192 -38.12 -12.60 9.44
CA PHE A 192 -39.07 -13.66 9.12
C PHE A 192 -39.90 -14.10 10.33
N ASP A 193 -39.36 -14.06 11.55
CA ASP A 193 -40.13 -14.32 12.78
C ASP A 193 -41.35 -13.40 12.95
N LYS A 194 -41.26 -12.15 12.46
CA LYS A 194 -42.40 -11.23 12.42
C LYS A 194 -43.35 -11.51 11.25
N ILE A 195 -42.80 -11.92 10.11
CA ILE A 195 -43.57 -12.21 8.90
C ILE A 195 -44.44 -13.45 9.09
N LYS A 196 -43.90 -14.53 9.69
CA LYS A 196 -44.59 -15.82 9.87
C LYS A 196 -45.78 -15.78 10.82
N ILE A 197 -45.90 -14.73 11.65
CA ILE A 197 -47.03 -14.51 12.56
C ILE A 197 -48.04 -13.47 12.02
N SER A 198 -47.80 -12.95 10.81
CA SER A 198 -48.63 -11.95 10.15
C SER A 198 -49.56 -12.57 9.09
N LYS A 199 -50.44 -11.75 8.50
CA LYS A 199 -51.28 -12.17 7.35
C LYS A 199 -50.49 -12.56 6.10
N VAL A 200 -49.22 -12.15 5.99
CA VAL A 200 -48.36 -12.55 4.86
C VAL A 200 -48.14 -14.06 4.84
N LYS A 201 -48.26 -14.76 5.98
CA LYS A 201 -48.15 -16.23 6.07
C LYS A 201 -49.05 -16.95 5.06
N ASP A 202 -50.23 -16.40 4.76
CA ASP A 202 -51.18 -17.02 3.83
C ASP A 202 -50.61 -17.16 2.40
N SER A 203 -49.66 -16.29 2.03
CA SER A 203 -48.99 -16.33 0.72
C SER A 203 -47.98 -17.46 0.58
N PHE A 204 -47.55 -18.11 1.66
CA PHE A 204 -46.50 -19.13 1.60
C PHE A 204 -46.94 -20.35 0.78
N LYS A 205 -48.19 -20.77 0.94
CA LYS A 205 -48.77 -21.85 0.13
C LYS A 205 -48.84 -21.46 -1.35
N THR A 206 -49.14 -20.20 -1.65
CA THR A 206 -49.17 -19.70 -3.03
C THR A 206 -47.79 -19.71 -3.67
N ILE A 207 -46.74 -19.29 -2.94
CA ILE A 207 -45.35 -19.32 -3.43
C ILE A 207 -44.89 -20.75 -3.71
N LEU A 208 -45.21 -21.69 -2.82
CA LEU A 208 -44.81 -23.10 -2.98
C LEU A 208 -45.62 -23.85 -4.04
N ALA A 209 -46.85 -23.41 -4.31
CA ALA A 209 -47.71 -23.98 -5.35
C ALA A 209 -47.49 -23.33 -6.74
N ASP A 210 -46.64 -22.32 -6.85
CA ASP A 210 -46.25 -21.72 -8.14
C ASP A 210 -45.37 -22.69 -8.93
N ASP A 211 -45.75 -22.99 -10.17
CA ASP A 211 -45.12 -24.04 -10.98
C ASP A 211 -43.64 -23.76 -11.29
N GLU A 212 -43.23 -22.49 -11.39
CA GLU A 212 -41.84 -22.14 -11.67
C GLU A 212 -41.05 -21.87 -10.38
N LEU A 213 -41.55 -20.99 -9.50
CA LEU A 213 -40.84 -20.62 -8.27
C LEU A 213 -40.84 -21.75 -7.24
N GLY A 214 -41.94 -22.50 -7.10
CA GLY A 214 -42.02 -23.69 -6.26
C GLY A 214 -41.03 -24.78 -6.69
N ALA A 215 -40.89 -24.99 -8.01
CA ALA A 215 -39.93 -25.94 -8.58
C ALA A 215 -38.46 -25.55 -8.38
N ILE A 216 -38.17 -24.25 -8.22
CA ILE A 216 -36.82 -23.73 -7.94
C ILE A 216 -36.43 -23.91 -6.46
N ILE A 217 -37.34 -23.56 -5.54
CA ILE A 217 -37.05 -23.49 -4.10
C ILE A 217 -36.99 -24.90 -3.49
N GLN A 218 -37.88 -25.81 -3.90
CA GLN A 218 -37.87 -27.24 -3.50
C GLN A 218 -37.86 -27.48 -1.98
N VAL A 219 -38.67 -26.73 -1.22
CA VAL A 219 -38.86 -26.92 0.23
C VAL A 219 -40.30 -27.27 0.56
N ILE A 220 -40.52 -27.98 1.68
CA ILE A 220 -41.86 -28.37 2.15
C ILE A 220 -42.57 -27.17 2.77
N ALA A 221 -41.83 -26.36 3.55
CA ALA A 221 -42.33 -25.16 4.17
C ALA A 221 -41.36 -23.99 3.92
N VAL A 222 -41.89 -22.79 3.69
CA VAL A 222 -41.07 -21.57 3.53
C VAL A 222 -40.26 -21.31 4.82
N GLU A 223 -40.83 -21.68 5.96
CA GLU A 223 -40.22 -21.59 7.28
C GLU A 223 -38.86 -22.31 7.38
N ASP A 224 -38.69 -23.41 6.65
CA ASP A 224 -37.46 -24.22 6.70
C ASP A 224 -36.24 -23.42 6.19
N VAL A 225 -36.46 -22.50 5.24
CA VAL A 225 -35.43 -21.66 4.61
C VAL A 225 -34.85 -20.62 5.57
N PHE A 226 -35.60 -20.24 6.61
CA PHE A 226 -35.20 -19.23 7.60
C PHE A 226 -34.78 -19.86 8.93
N THR A 227 -34.24 -21.08 8.88
CA THR A 227 -33.57 -21.73 10.02
C THR A 227 -32.06 -21.59 9.91
N LEU A 228 -31.36 -21.50 11.06
CA LEU A 228 -29.90 -21.30 11.07
C LEU A 228 -29.16 -22.39 10.27
N ASN A 229 -29.66 -23.63 10.33
CA ASN A 229 -29.10 -24.76 9.59
C ASN A 229 -29.19 -24.61 8.08
N TYR A 230 -30.23 -23.93 7.56
CA TYR A 230 -30.39 -23.70 6.13
C TYR A 230 -29.33 -22.77 5.55
N PHE A 231 -28.58 -22.03 6.39
CA PHE A 231 -27.42 -21.27 5.90
C PHE A 231 -26.41 -22.15 5.15
N ASN A 232 -26.29 -23.43 5.55
CA ASN A 232 -25.45 -24.41 4.87
C ASN A 232 -25.85 -24.63 3.40
N ASP A 233 -27.14 -24.49 3.08
CA ASP A 233 -27.66 -24.62 1.72
C ASP A 233 -27.41 -23.34 0.89
N THR A 234 -26.90 -22.27 1.51
CA THR A 234 -26.56 -20.99 0.85
C THR A 234 -25.04 -20.78 0.68
N LEU A 235 -24.23 -21.83 0.86
CA LEU A 235 -22.77 -21.73 0.68
C LEU A 235 -22.37 -21.68 -0.80
N THR A 236 -23.19 -22.23 -1.70
CA THR A 236 -22.99 -22.22 -3.16
C THR A 236 -23.73 -21.05 -3.83
N GLN A 237 -23.30 -20.66 -5.03
CA GLN A 237 -23.99 -19.61 -5.80
C GLN A 237 -25.44 -20.00 -6.12
N LEU A 238 -25.68 -21.26 -6.50
CA LEU A 238 -27.03 -21.76 -6.76
C LEU A 238 -27.94 -21.65 -5.53
N GLY A 239 -27.43 -22.02 -4.35
CA GLY A 239 -28.16 -21.88 -3.09
C GLY A 239 -28.50 -20.43 -2.76
N ILE A 240 -27.54 -19.52 -2.99
CA ILE A 240 -27.75 -18.06 -2.86
C ILE A 240 -28.83 -17.58 -3.83
N ASP A 241 -28.81 -18.03 -5.09
CA ASP A 241 -29.79 -17.63 -6.09
C ASP A 241 -31.20 -18.13 -5.75
N LYS A 242 -31.36 -19.39 -5.35
CA LYS A 242 -32.64 -19.92 -4.85
C LYS A 242 -33.19 -19.13 -3.67
N TYR A 243 -32.33 -18.86 -2.68
CA TYR A 243 -32.69 -18.06 -1.52
C TYR A 243 -33.12 -16.63 -1.91
N ASN A 244 -32.37 -15.99 -2.80
CA ASN A 244 -32.66 -14.65 -3.28
C ASN A 244 -33.93 -14.60 -4.16
N GLN A 245 -34.21 -15.64 -4.95
CA GLN A 245 -35.42 -15.77 -5.76
C GLN A 245 -36.68 -15.98 -4.90
N LEU A 246 -36.61 -16.79 -3.83
CA LEU A 246 -37.69 -16.87 -2.85
C LEU A 246 -38.00 -15.49 -2.25
N ILE A 247 -36.96 -14.71 -1.96
CA ILE A 247 -37.10 -13.38 -1.37
C ILE A 247 -37.67 -12.36 -2.36
N GLY A 248 -37.09 -12.27 -3.57
CA GLY A 248 -37.33 -11.15 -4.50
C GLY A 248 -38.06 -11.50 -5.80
N GLY A 249 -38.49 -12.75 -5.95
CA GLY A 249 -39.10 -13.27 -7.16
C GLY A 249 -38.12 -13.27 -8.35
N PHE A 250 -38.65 -13.55 -9.54
CA PHE A 250 -37.91 -13.40 -10.81
C PHE A 250 -38.88 -13.16 -11.96
N THR A 251 -38.33 -12.75 -13.11
CA THR A 251 -39.08 -12.60 -14.36
C THR A 251 -38.64 -13.70 -15.31
N SER A 252 -39.58 -14.46 -15.87
CA SER A 252 -39.30 -15.51 -16.85
C SER A 252 -38.79 -14.93 -18.18
N GLU A 253 -38.13 -15.76 -19.00
CA GLU A 253 -37.49 -15.36 -20.27
C GLU A 253 -38.46 -14.68 -21.26
N ASP A 254 -39.76 -14.94 -21.12
CA ASP A 254 -40.84 -14.40 -21.95
C ASP A 254 -41.18 -12.93 -21.62
N GLY A 255 -40.64 -12.38 -20.52
CA GLY A 255 -40.67 -10.96 -20.16
C GLY A 255 -42.03 -10.37 -19.80
N LYS A 256 -43.12 -11.15 -19.81
CA LYS A 256 -44.51 -10.62 -19.71
C LYS A 256 -45.06 -10.49 -18.29
N ILE A 257 -44.67 -11.36 -17.34
CA ILE A 257 -45.20 -11.34 -15.96
C ILE A 257 -44.07 -11.69 -14.97
N LYS A 258 -43.89 -10.85 -13.93
CA LYS A 258 -42.94 -11.12 -12.84
C LYS A 258 -43.60 -12.03 -11.80
N ILE A 259 -42.95 -13.14 -11.46
CA ILE A 259 -43.35 -14.01 -10.36
C ILE A 259 -42.93 -13.35 -9.04
N LYS A 260 -43.86 -13.27 -8.08
CA LYS A 260 -43.69 -12.56 -6.81
C LYS A 260 -42.97 -13.44 -5.79
N GLY A 261 -41.94 -12.89 -5.15
CA GLY A 261 -41.33 -13.48 -3.96
C GLY A 261 -41.94 -12.92 -2.67
N LEU A 262 -41.35 -13.29 -1.53
CA LEU A 262 -41.81 -12.87 -0.21
C LEU A 262 -41.82 -11.35 -0.04
N ASN A 263 -40.82 -10.64 -0.56
CA ASN A 263 -40.74 -9.18 -0.42
C ASN A 263 -41.89 -8.48 -1.13
N GLU A 264 -42.38 -8.99 -2.26
CA GLU A 264 -43.57 -8.43 -2.92
C GLU A 264 -44.83 -8.61 -2.06
N TYR A 265 -45.03 -9.78 -1.44
CA TYR A 265 -46.17 -9.99 -0.56
C TYR A 265 -46.09 -9.17 0.73
N ILE A 266 -44.91 -9.05 1.33
CA ILE A 266 -44.63 -8.15 2.45
C ILE A 266 -44.98 -6.70 2.07
N ASN A 267 -44.57 -6.29 0.87
CA ASN A 267 -44.84 -4.96 0.36
C ASN A 267 -46.34 -4.69 0.19
N LEU A 268 -47.08 -5.62 -0.40
CA LEU A 268 -48.54 -5.53 -0.56
C LEU A 268 -49.27 -5.43 0.79
N TYR A 269 -48.81 -6.20 1.79
CA TYR A 269 -49.33 -6.10 3.16
C TYR A 269 -49.04 -4.72 3.77
N ASN A 270 -47.80 -4.25 3.69
CA ASN A 270 -47.37 -2.97 4.28
C ASN A 270 -48.09 -1.74 3.70
N GLN A 271 -48.57 -1.82 2.46
CA GLN A 271 -49.37 -0.76 1.82
C GLN A 271 -50.73 -0.54 2.49
N THR A 272 -51.30 -1.58 3.10
CA THR A 272 -52.63 -1.55 3.72
C THR A 272 -52.59 -1.62 5.25
N ALA A 273 -51.48 -2.08 5.83
CA ALA A 273 -51.28 -2.16 7.27
C ALA A 273 -51.02 -0.79 7.92
N LYS A 274 -51.41 -0.64 9.19
CA LYS A 274 -51.08 0.54 10.01
C LYS A 274 -49.57 0.63 10.22
N LYS A 275 -49.05 1.84 10.47
CA LYS A 275 -47.61 2.09 10.58
C LYS A 275 -46.92 1.22 11.64
N GLU A 276 -47.60 0.89 12.74
CA GLU A 276 -47.05 0.06 13.82
C GLU A 276 -47.04 -1.44 13.46
N GLU A 277 -47.88 -1.86 12.50
CA GLU A 277 -48.07 -3.25 12.07
C GLU A 277 -47.21 -3.63 10.84
N ARG A 278 -46.57 -2.65 10.19
CA ARG A 278 -45.73 -2.86 9.00
C ARG A 278 -44.56 -3.81 9.28
N LEU A 279 -44.32 -4.73 8.37
CA LEU A 279 -43.31 -5.78 8.45
C LEU A 279 -42.00 -5.36 7.76
N PRO A 280 -40.84 -5.88 8.22
CA PRO A 280 -39.57 -5.67 7.54
C PRO A 280 -39.46 -6.48 6.24
N LYS A 281 -38.72 -5.95 5.25
CA LYS A 281 -38.33 -6.70 4.03
C LYS A 281 -37.11 -7.57 4.31
N LEU A 282 -37.02 -8.71 3.62
CA LEU A 282 -35.90 -9.63 3.67
C LEU A 282 -34.77 -9.16 2.74
N LYS A 283 -33.52 -9.33 3.17
CA LYS A 283 -32.31 -8.85 2.48
C LYS A 283 -31.73 -9.95 1.59
N PRO A 284 -31.46 -9.72 0.30
CA PRO A 284 -30.74 -10.71 -0.50
C PRO A 284 -29.30 -10.90 0.01
N LEU A 285 -28.80 -12.12 -0.10
CA LEU A 285 -27.40 -12.47 0.15
C LEU A 285 -26.53 -11.99 -1.01
N TYR A 286 -25.27 -11.66 -0.71
CA TYR A 286 -24.32 -11.36 -1.77
C TYR A 286 -24.01 -12.61 -2.59
N LYS A 287 -23.92 -12.46 -3.91
CA LYS A 287 -23.38 -13.50 -4.79
C LYS A 287 -21.98 -13.93 -4.36
N GLN A 288 -21.53 -15.10 -4.78
CA GLN A 288 -20.24 -15.70 -4.41
C GLN A 288 -19.06 -14.98 -5.12
N ILE A 289 -17.82 -15.22 -4.67
CA ILE A 289 -16.63 -14.79 -5.42
C ILE A 289 -16.59 -15.53 -6.77
N LEU A 290 -16.19 -14.82 -7.84
CA LEU A 290 -16.22 -15.22 -9.26
C LEU A 290 -17.60 -15.32 -9.93
N SER A 291 -18.73 -15.33 -9.21
CA SER A 291 -20.05 -15.43 -9.88
C SER A 291 -20.33 -14.23 -10.79
N ASP A 292 -20.95 -14.49 -11.95
CA ASP A 292 -21.38 -13.41 -12.84
C ASP A 292 -22.49 -12.60 -12.19
N ARG A 293 -22.30 -11.28 -12.14
CA ARG A 293 -23.37 -10.37 -11.73
C ARG A 293 -24.34 -10.27 -12.90
N SER A 294 -25.20 -11.27 -13.07
CA SER A 294 -26.41 -11.21 -13.90
C SER A 294 -27.41 -10.20 -13.30
N THR A 295 -27.06 -8.93 -13.35
CA THR A 295 -27.99 -7.81 -13.37
C THR A 295 -27.82 -7.13 -14.72
N ALA A 296 -28.89 -6.52 -15.25
CA ALA A 296 -28.95 -5.99 -16.61
C ALA A 296 -27.87 -4.93 -16.96
N SER A 297 -27.12 -4.42 -15.99
CA SER A 297 -25.94 -3.59 -16.21
C SER A 297 -24.64 -4.40 -16.21
N PHE A 298 -24.28 -4.99 -17.35
CA PHE A 298 -22.93 -5.50 -17.60
C PHE A 298 -21.96 -4.32 -17.66
N ILE A 299 -21.18 -4.10 -16.59
CA ILE A 299 -20.05 -3.16 -16.62
C ILE A 299 -18.79 -3.97 -17.01
N PRO A 300 -18.23 -3.81 -18.22
CA PRO A 300 -17.09 -4.60 -18.71
C PRO A 300 -15.88 -4.43 -17.80
N GLU A 301 -15.01 -5.45 -17.69
CA GLU A 301 -13.80 -5.37 -16.83
C GLU A 301 -12.90 -4.17 -17.19
N ALA A 302 -12.77 -3.89 -18.49
CA ALA A 302 -12.13 -2.71 -19.05
C ALA A 302 -12.89 -2.28 -20.31
N PHE A 303 -12.93 -0.97 -20.57
CA PHE A 303 -13.49 -0.45 -21.81
C PHE A 303 -12.48 -0.56 -22.95
N SER A 304 -12.95 -1.04 -24.08
CA SER A 304 -12.17 -1.22 -25.32
C SER A 304 -12.29 -0.02 -26.26
N ASN A 305 -13.43 0.67 -26.24
CA ASN A 305 -13.74 1.78 -27.15
C ASN A 305 -14.71 2.80 -26.52
N ASP A 306 -14.82 3.97 -27.16
CA ASP A 306 -15.62 5.10 -26.70
C ASP A 306 -17.12 4.79 -26.59
N ASN A 307 -17.69 4.02 -27.52
CA ASN A 307 -19.12 3.70 -27.54
C ASN A 307 -19.52 2.75 -26.39
N GLU A 308 -18.66 1.78 -26.06
CA GLU A 308 -18.86 0.89 -24.92
C GLU A 308 -18.95 1.66 -23.58
N VAL A 309 -18.20 2.76 -23.47
CA VAL A 309 -18.28 3.67 -22.32
C VAL A 309 -19.65 4.33 -22.24
N LEU A 310 -20.09 4.97 -23.33
CA LEU A 310 -21.34 5.72 -23.41
C LEU A 310 -22.55 4.82 -23.13
N GLU A 311 -22.60 3.64 -23.75
CA GLU A 311 -23.66 2.65 -23.52
C GLU A 311 -23.74 2.18 -22.07
N SER A 312 -22.59 1.96 -21.43
CA SER A 312 -22.55 1.49 -20.04
C SER A 312 -23.03 2.54 -19.05
N ILE A 313 -22.81 3.83 -19.36
CA ILE A 313 -23.33 4.95 -18.57
C ILE A 313 -24.85 5.03 -18.70
N GLU A 314 -25.38 4.96 -19.91
CA GLU A 314 -26.81 5.01 -20.18
C GLU A 314 -27.56 3.87 -19.48
N LYS A 315 -27.10 2.62 -19.70
CA LYS A 315 -27.74 1.41 -19.12
C LYS A 315 -27.80 1.49 -17.60
N LEU A 316 -26.70 1.84 -16.94
CA LEU A 316 -26.68 1.93 -15.47
C LEU A 316 -27.58 3.06 -14.96
N TYR A 317 -27.60 4.21 -15.63
CA TYR A 317 -28.47 5.31 -15.21
C TYR A 317 -29.94 4.94 -15.30
N GLN A 318 -30.37 4.28 -16.38
CA GLN A 318 -31.77 3.83 -16.50
C GLN A 318 -32.15 2.88 -15.35
N GLU A 319 -31.25 1.95 -14.98
CA GLU A 319 -31.48 1.07 -13.83
C GLU A 319 -31.58 1.83 -12.50
N ILE A 320 -30.68 2.79 -12.24
CA ILE A 320 -30.73 3.65 -11.04
C ILE A 320 -32.01 4.49 -11.03
N ASN A 321 -32.38 5.06 -12.18
CA ASN A 321 -33.57 5.88 -12.32
C ASN A 321 -34.85 5.08 -11.99
N ASP A 322 -34.97 3.88 -12.57
CA ASP A 322 -36.16 3.04 -12.44
C ASP A 322 -36.24 2.30 -11.10
N LEU A 323 -35.13 1.97 -10.45
CA LEU A 323 -35.11 1.18 -9.20
C LEU A 323 -34.83 1.99 -7.93
N VAL A 324 -34.16 3.14 -8.06
CA VAL A 324 -33.69 3.94 -6.90
C VAL A 324 -34.36 5.31 -6.85
N LEU A 325 -34.36 6.06 -7.96
CA LEU A 325 -34.80 7.47 -7.96
C LEU A 325 -36.32 7.63 -8.05
N ASN A 326 -36.96 6.99 -9.02
CA ASN A 326 -38.39 7.17 -9.33
C ASN A 326 -39.25 5.94 -9.04
N LYS A 327 -38.61 4.78 -8.86
CA LYS A 327 -39.20 3.47 -8.49
C LYS A 327 -40.60 3.18 -9.06
N ARG A 328 -40.67 2.64 -10.28
CA ARG A 328 -41.94 2.34 -10.98
C ARG A 328 -42.78 1.19 -10.39
N VAL A 329 -42.32 0.53 -9.33
CA VAL A 329 -43.03 -0.61 -8.71
C VAL A 329 -44.01 -0.09 -7.66
N LYS A 330 -45.32 -0.28 -7.92
CA LYS A 330 -46.40 0.25 -7.10
C LYS A 330 -46.28 -0.16 -5.62
N GLY A 331 -46.03 0.84 -4.77
CA GLY A 331 -46.04 0.78 -3.30
C GLY A 331 -44.75 0.31 -2.64
N GLU A 332 -43.60 0.40 -3.29
CA GLU A 332 -42.29 0.47 -2.62
C GLU A 332 -41.82 1.93 -2.53
N HIS A 333 -41.10 2.31 -1.46
CA HIS A 333 -40.48 3.63 -1.43
C HIS A 333 -39.28 3.72 -2.39
N SER A 334 -39.23 4.80 -3.17
CA SER A 334 -38.01 5.35 -3.74
C SER A 334 -37.04 5.78 -2.64
N LEU A 335 -35.77 5.97 -2.98
CA LEU A 335 -34.79 6.50 -2.02
C LEU A 335 -35.21 7.87 -1.46
N LYS A 336 -35.82 8.71 -2.31
CA LYS A 336 -36.33 10.02 -1.91
C LYS A 336 -37.36 9.90 -0.80
N GLU A 337 -38.37 9.05 -0.98
CA GLU A 337 -39.45 8.85 -0.01
C GLU A 337 -38.95 8.22 1.30
N LEU A 338 -38.02 7.26 1.21
CA LEU A 338 -37.41 6.61 2.37
C LEU A 338 -36.65 7.62 3.27
N LEU A 339 -35.89 8.53 2.67
CA LEU A 339 -35.15 9.57 3.42
C LEU A 339 -36.10 10.62 4.02
N GLN A 340 -37.16 10.99 3.30
CA GLN A 340 -38.15 11.97 3.77
C GLN A 340 -39.00 11.42 4.94
N SER A 341 -39.18 10.10 5.01
CA SER A 341 -39.92 9.40 6.06
C SER A 341 -39.03 8.81 7.17
N LEU A 342 -37.74 9.19 7.25
CA LEU A 342 -36.78 8.59 8.20
C LEU A 342 -37.21 8.69 9.67
N ASN A 343 -37.97 9.73 10.04
CA ASN A 343 -38.53 9.91 11.38
C ASN A 343 -39.69 8.97 11.73
N GLU A 344 -40.22 8.22 10.77
CA GLU A 344 -41.25 7.20 10.98
C GLU A 344 -40.67 5.85 11.42
N TYR A 345 -39.34 5.70 11.36
CA TYR A 345 -38.60 4.52 11.79
C TYR A 345 -38.01 4.70 13.20
N ASP A 346 -37.58 3.59 13.83
CA ASP A 346 -36.92 3.62 15.14
C ASP A 346 -35.47 4.12 14.98
N VAL A 347 -35.27 5.44 15.08
CA VAL A 347 -33.96 6.10 14.93
C VAL A 347 -32.93 5.64 15.98
N SER A 348 -33.37 5.05 17.10
CA SER A 348 -32.47 4.43 18.07
C SER A 348 -31.86 3.11 17.56
N LYS A 349 -32.39 2.58 16.44
CA LYS A 349 -31.91 1.39 15.73
C LYS A 349 -31.52 1.65 14.28
N VAL A 350 -31.36 2.92 13.90
CA VAL A 350 -30.73 3.35 12.64
C VAL A 350 -29.35 3.90 12.97
N TYR A 351 -28.31 3.35 12.35
CA TYR A 351 -26.92 3.61 12.73
C TYR A 351 -26.18 4.42 11.68
N LEU A 352 -25.38 5.36 12.17
CA LEU A 352 -24.34 6.04 11.42
C LEU A 352 -23.00 5.38 11.70
N ARG A 353 -22.22 5.17 10.64
CA ARG A 353 -20.86 4.65 10.75
C ARG A 353 -19.96 5.61 11.53
N ASN A 354 -19.14 5.10 12.44
CA ASN A 354 -18.14 5.89 13.17
C ASN A 354 -16.90 6.13 12.30
N ASP A 355 -17.06 7.00 11.29
CA ASP A 355 -15.97 7.45 10.42
C ASP A 355 -16.07 8.96 10.14
N LEU A 356 -15.29 9.46 9.18
CA LEU A 356 -15.24 10.88 8.82
C LEU A 356 -16.60 11.46 8.39
N SER A 357 -17.59 10.62 8.05
CA SER A 357 -18.93 11.10 7.74
C SER A 357 -19.63 11.78 8.91
N LEU A 358 -19.38 11.35 10.16
CA LEU A 358 -19.95 12.01 11.33
C LEU A 358 -19.47 13.45 11.46
N THR A 359 -18.18 13.67 11.21
CA THR A 359 -17.53 14.98 11.19
C THR A 359 -18.13 15.88 10.10
N ASP A 360 -18.38 15.34 8.91
CA ASP A 360 -18.99 16.05 7.79
C ASP A 360 -20.45 16.44 8.07
N ILE A 361 -21.25 15.51 8.61
CA ILE A 361 -22.63 15.79 9.02
C ILE A 361 -22.68 16.88 10.10
N SER A 362 -21.83 16.79 11.13
CA SER A 362 -21.72 17.81 12.18
C SER A 362 -21.40 19.19 11.59
N GLN A 363 -20.41 19.27 10.69
CA GLN A 363 -20.03 20.51 10.02
C GLN A 363 -21.19 21.09 9.21
N LYS A 364 -21.93 20.27 8.46
CA LYS A 364 -23.06 20.71 7.62
C LYS A 364 -24.28 21.14 8.43
N MET A 365 -24.53 20.51 9.59
CA MET A 365 -25.67 20.84 10.45
C MET A 365 -25.42 22.06 11.34
N PHE A 366 -24.19 22.25 11.82
CA PHE A 366 -23.87 23.22 12.88
C PHE A 366 -22.77 24.22 12.52
N GLY A 367 -22.09 24.08 11.39
CA GLY A 367 -20.90 24.88 11.07
C GLY A 367 -19.65 24.50 11.87
N ASP A 368 -19.74 23.46 12.72
CA ASP A 368 -18.65 22.95 13.56
C ASP A 368 -18.61 21.41 13.53
N TRP A 369 -17.44 20.88 13.16
CA TRP A 369 -17.15 19.46 13.05
C TRP A 369 -17.05 18.73 14.40
N GLY A 370 -16.83 19.46 15.50
CA GLY A 370 -16.58 18.92 16.84
C GLY A 370 -17.83 18.73 17.70
N VAL A 371 -19.01 19.16 17.26
CA VAL A 371 -20.25 19.18 18.07
C VAL A 371 -20.67 17.78 18.51
N PHE A 372 -20.68 16.81 17.59
CA PHE A 372 -21.00 15.41 17.93
C PHE A 372 -20.02 14.85 18.98
N GLN A 373 -18.72 15.05 18.77
CA GLN A 373 -17.69 14.58 19.70
C GLN A 373 -17.85 15.21 21.08
N LYS A 374 -18.12 16.52 21.14
CA LYS A 374 -18.36 17.26 22.38
C LYS A 374 -19.56 16.69 23.13
N GLY A 375 -20.70 16.49 22.44
CA GLY A 375 -21.90 15.91 23.03
C GLY A 375 -21.66 14.51 23.61
N MET A 376 -20.97 13.66 22.85
CA MET A 376 -20.64 12.30 23.29
C MET A 376 -19.69 12.30 24.48
N GLN A 377 -18.65 13.14 24.48
CA GLN A 377 -17.72 13.27 25.60
C GLN A 377 -18.44 13.75 26.88
N THR A 378 -19.36 14.71 26.76
CA THR A 378 -20.22 15.16 27.86
C THR A 378 -21.08 14.02 28.38
N TRP A 379 -21.74 13.26 27.48
CA TRP A 379 -22.53 12.10 27.84
C TRP A 379 -21.69 11.05 28.60
N TYR A 380 -20.48 10.75 28.13
CA TYR A 380 -19.59 9.78 28.79
C TYR A 380 -19.15 10.27 30.17
N ALA A 381 -18.81 11.55 30.31
CA ALA A 381 -18.43 12.11 31.61
C ALA A 381 -19.58 12.01 32.64
N VAL A 382 -20.82 12.28 32.22
CA VAL A 382 -22.02 12.15 33.06
C VAL A 382 -22.30 10.70 33.44
N ASN A 383 -22.04 9.76 32.54
CA ASN A 383 -22.37 8.34 32.73
C ASN A 383 -21.18 7.47 33.17
N TYR A 384 -20.00 8.06 33.43
CA TYR A 384 -18.79 7.33 33.77
C TYR A 384 -18.86 6.72 35.19
N LYS A 385 -18.69 5.40 35.27
CA LYS A 385 -18.66 4.64 36.55
C LYS A 385 -17.32 3.95 36.83
N GLY A 386 -16.28 4.30 36.07
CA GLY A 386 -14.96 3.64 36.18
C GLY A 386 -14.10 4.17 37.33
N LYS A 387 -12.93 3.54 37.52
CA LYS A 387 -12.02 3.83 38.64
C LYS A 387 -10.98 4.91 38.33
N ASN A 388 -10.75 5.24 37.04
CA ASN A 388 -9.74 6.22 36.67
C ASN A 388 -10.28 7.64 36.90
N LYS A 389 -9.50 8.48 37.58
CA LYS A 389 -9.89 9.86 37.86
C LYS A 389 -9.93 10.66 36.56
N ALA A 390 -11.02 11.41 36.35
CA ALA A 390 -11.17 12.32 35.21
C ALA A 390 -9.95 13.26 35.08
N GLY A 391 -9.46 13.45 33.85
CA GLY A 391 -8.28 14.26 33.54
C GLY A 391 -6.93 13.57 33.74
N THR A 392 -6.90 12.26 34.08
CA THR A 392 -5.68 11.45 34.02
C THR A 392 -5.47 10.87 32.62
N GLU A 393 -4.21 10.60 32.24
CA GLU A 393 -3.89 9.94 30.96
C GLU A 393 -4.63 8.61 30.81
N LYS A 394 -4.75 7.84 31.90
CA LYS A 394 -5.50 6.58 31.91
C LYS A 394 -7.00 6.77 31.65
N TYR A 395 -7.63 7.82 32.21
CA TYR A 395 -9.03 8.14 31.95
C TYR A 395 -9.25 8.61 30.50
N GLU A 396 -8.39 9.50 30.01
CA GLU A 396 -8.49 9.97 28.62
C GLU A 396 -8.26 8.85 27.61
N ASP A 397 -7.32 7.96 27.89
CA ASP A 397 -7.09 6.77 27.08
C ASP A 397 -8.28 5.81 27.15
N GLU A 398 -8.91 5.64 28.32
CA GLU A 398 -10.11 4.83 28.48
C GLU A 398 -11.31 5.42 27.72
N GLN A 399 -11.54 6.74 27.82
CA GLN A 399 -12.61 7.44 27.09
C GLN A 399 -12.37 7.37 25.57
N LYS A 400 -11.14 7.63 25.11
CA LYS A 400 -10.78 7.50 23.70
C LYS A 400 -11.00 6.07 23.22
N LYS A 401 -10.54 5.07 23.98
CA LYS A 401 -10.77 3.65 23.68
C LYS A 401 -12.26 3.32 23.64
N TYR A 402 -13.06 3.83 24.58
CA TYR A 402 -14.49 3.59 24.62
C TYR A 402 -15.16 3.99 23.30
N PHE A 403 -14.88 5.20 22.80
CA PHE A 403 -15.45 5.67 21.54
C PHE A 403 -14.79 5.03 20.31
N SER A 404 -13.47 4.89 20.28
CA SER A 404 -12.78 4.27 19.13
C SER A 404 -13.12 2.80 18.95
N ASN A 405 -13.56 2.12 20.01
CA ASN A 405 -13.95 0.71 19.97
C ASN A 405 -15.40 0.51 19.49
N GLN A 406 -16.17 1.57 19.27
CA GLN A 406 -17.48 1.52 18.64
C GLN A 406 -17.34 1.82 17.16
N ASP A 407 -17.88 0.95 16.31
CA ASP A 407 -17.78 1.13 14.86
C ASP A 407 -18.93 1.94 14.25
N SER A 408 -20.00 2.17 15.02
CA SER A 408 -21.18 2.92 14.62
C SER A 408 -21.94 3.42 15.85
N TYR A 409 -22.82 4.40 15.65
CA TYR A 409 -23.69 4.97 16.67
C TYR A 409 -25.10 5.13 16.11
N SER A 410 -26.12 4.85 16.93
CA SER A 410 -27.49 5.11 16.50
C SER A 410 -27.77 6.61 16.42
N ILE A 411 -28.66 7.00 15.50
CA ILE A 411 -29.13 8.39 15.38
C ILE A 411 -29.73 8.85 16.71
N GLY A 412 -30.54 7.99 17.35
CA GLY A 412 -31.13 8.26 18.67
C GLY A 412 -30.07 8.60 19.73
N PHE A 413 -28.99 7.82 19.83
CA PHE A 413 -27.92 8.08 20.80
C PHE A 413 -27.21 9.42 20.57
N ILE A 414 -26.91 9.77 19.32
CA ILE A 414 -26.26 11.05 19.04
C ILE A 414 -27.22 12.21 19.34
N ASN A 415 -28.50 12.09 18.97
CA ASN A 415 -29.52 13.08 19.33
C ASN A 415 -29.59 13.27 20.86
N GLU A 416 -29.55 12.20 21.67
CA GLU A 416 -29.48 12.30 23.15
C GLU A 416 -28.22 13.04 23.63
N CYS A 417 -27.06 12.76 23.03
CA CYS A 417 -25.81 13.46 23.35
C CYS A 417 -25.88 14.96 23.07
N LEU A 418 -26.57 15.37 21.99
CA LEU A 418 -26.76 16.76 21.62
C LEU A 418 -27.67 17.52 22.59
N LEU A 419 -28.62 16.85 23.22
CA LEU A 419 -29.49 17.45 24.26
C LEU A 419 -28.72 17.88 25.51
N LEU A 420 -27.53 17.33 25.74
CA LEU A 420 -26.65 17.72 26.85
C LEU A 420 -25.83 18.98 26.56
N LEU A 421 -25.93 19.53 25.34
CA LEU A 421 -25.27 20.76 24.93
C LEU A 421 -26.25 21.95 24.92
N ASP A 422 -25.72 23.14 24.64
CA ASP A 422 -26.51 24.37 24.50
C ASP A 422 -27.61 24.23 23.44
N THR A 423 -28.71 24.98 23.60
CA THR A 423 -29.93 24.91 22.76
C THR A 423 -29.68 25.05 21.26
N VAL A 424 -28.66 25.81 20.86
CA VAL A 424 -28.24 25.99 19.46
C VAL A 424 -27.80 24.67 18.79
N TYR A 425 -27.37 23.68 19.57
CA TYR A 425 -26.89 22.38 19.09
C TYR A 425 -27.97 21.28 19.12
N GLN A 426 -29.19 21.57 19.57
CA GLN A 426 -30.27 20.59 19.74
C GLN A 426 -31.08 20.36 18.44
N LYS A 427 -30.39 20.09 17.33
CA LYS A 427 -31.02 19.70 16.04
C LYS A 427 -31.09 18.18 15.91
N ARG A 428 -32.11 17.66 15.23
CA ARG A 428 -32.26 16.22 14.96
C ARG A 428 -31.56 15.83 13.67
N ILE A 429 -30.83 14.73 13.70
CA ILE A 429 -30.02 14.27 12.56
C ILE A 429 -30.89 13.77 11.39
N GLU A 430 -32.05 13.17 11.67
CA GLU A 430 -32.95 12.71 10.62
C GLU A 430 -33.45 13.84 9.71
N ASP A 431 -33.55 15.07 10.23
CA ASP A 431 -33.97 16.22 9.43
C ASP A 431 -32.90 16.64 8.41
N TYR A 432 -31.62 16.40 8.70
CA TYR A 432 -30.54 16.60 7.72
C TYR A 432 -30.72 15.72 6.47
N PHE A 433 -31.16 14.46 6.64
CA PHE A 433 -31.40 13.56 5.51
C PHE A 433 -32.68 13.89 4.73
N LYS A 434 -33.71 14.42 5.40
CA LYS A 434 -34.96 14.87 4.75
C LYS A 434 -34.77 16.01 3.76
N LEU A 435 -33.72 16.81 3.93
CA LEU A 435 -33.37 17.90 3.01
C LEU A 435 -32.80 17.40 1.68
N LEU A 436 -32.50 16.10 1.53
CA LEU A 436 -32.02 15.50 0.27
C LEU A 436 -30.78 16.22 -0.32
N GLY A 437 -29.95 16.77 0.56
CA GLY A 437 -28.76 17.55 0.20
C GLY A 437 -29.01 19.02 -0.14
N GLU A 438 -30.24 19.51 -0.06
CA GLU A 438 -30.56 20.93 -0.20
C GLU A 438 -29.92 21.77 0.91
N ARG A 439 -29.35 22.92 0.55
CA ARG A 439 -28.83 23.92 1.48
C ARG A 439 -29.51 25.25 1.23
N ASN A 440 -30.08 25.81 2.28
CA ASN A 440 -30.64 27.16 2.30
C ASN A 440 -30.01 27.91 3.48
N THR A 441 -28.84 28.49 3.23
CA THR A 441 -28.17 29.41 4.16
C THR A 441 -28.11 30.80 3.55
N GLU A 442 -27.79 31.83 4.33
CA GLU A 442 -27.60 33.20 3.81
C GLU A 442 -26.47 33.29 2.78
N GLU A 443 -25.53 32.34 2.79
CA GLU A 443 -24.31 32.32 1.97
C GLU A 443 -24.36 31.33 0.79
N GLU A 444 -25.20 30.28 0.84
CA GLU A 444 -25.26 29.21 -0.17
C GLU A 444 -26.69 28.66 -0.34
N LYS A 445 -27.22 28.74 -1.57
CA LYS A 445 -28.47 28.10 -2.02
C LYS A 445 -28.15 27.00 -3.01
N SER A 446 -28.49 25.75 -2.71
CA SER A 446 -28.28 24.61 -3.61
C SER A 446 -29.57 23.81 -3.80
N GLU A 447 -29.88 23.44 -5.04
CA GLU A 447 -31.01 22.55 -5.37
C GLU A 447 -30.86 21.18 -4.70
N ASN A 448 -31.98 20.47 -4.49
CA ASN A 448 -31.93 19.09 -4.01
C ASN A 448 -31.20 18.17 -5.03
N LEU A 449 -30.56 17.11 -4.53
CA LEU A 449 -29.70 16.26 -5.36
C LEU A 449 -30.45 15.52 -6.48
N PHE A 450 -31.74 15.23 -6.30
CA PHE A 450 -32.53 14.51 -7.30
C PHE A 450 -32.81 15.35 -8.54
N VAL A 451 -33.14 16.64 -8.37
CA VAL A 451 -33.32 17.60 -9.46
C VAL A 451 -32.00 17.81 -10.22
N LEU A 452 -30.88 17.88 -9.50
CA LEU A 452 -29.57 18.07 -10.11
C LEU A 452 -29.16 16.89 -11.00
N ILE A 453 -29.51 15.65 -10.60
CA ILE A 453 -29.27 14.44 -11.42
C ILE A 453 -30.05 14.54 -12.74
N GLU A 454 -31.34 14.84 -12.67
CA GLU A 454 -32.21 14.94 -13.84
C GLU A 454 -31.73 16.01 -14.83
N LYS A 455 -31.37 17.18 -14.31
CA LYS A 455 -30.82 18.29 -15.11
C LYS A 455 -29.52 17.90 -15.83
N ASN A 456 -28.59 17.25 -15.12
CA ASN A 456 -27.32 16.84 -15.72
C ASN A 456 -27.54 15.75 -16.76
N TYR A 457 -28.38 14.75 -16.49
CA TYR A 457 -28.72 13.72 -17.46
C TYR A 457 -29.25 14.31 -18.76
N ASN A 458 -30.21 15.23 -18.70
CA ASN A 458 -30.76 15.90 -19.88
C ASN A 458 -29.68 16.63 -20.71
N GLY A 459 -28.63 17.16 -20.06
CA GLY A 459 -27.51 17.82 -20.74
C GLY A 459 -26.52 16.88 -21.44
N ILE A 460 -26.54 15.58 -21.13
CA ILE A 460 -25.63 14.57 -21.71
C ILE A 460 -26.38 13.51 -22.54
N LYS A 461 -27.70 13.44 -22.43
CA LYS A 461 -28.57 12.44 -23.09
C LYS A 461 -28.29 12.28 -24.58
N ASP A 462 -28.06 13.38 -25.30
CA ASP A 462 -27.76 13.31 -26.74
C ASP A 462 -26.42 12.63 -27.04
N LEU A 463 -25.41 12.81 -26.17
CA LEU A 463 -24.12 12.13 -26.31
C LEU A 463 -24.23 10.63 -25.99
N LEU A 464 -25.08 10.24 -25.03
CA LEU A 464 -25.27 8.84 -24.65
C LEU A 464 -26.04 8.02 -25.68
N ASN A 465 -26.96 8.67 -26.41
CA ASN A 465 -27.88 7.99 -27.33
C ASN A 465 -27.44 8.01 -28.80
N ASN A 466 -26.28 8.61 -29.12
CA ASN A 466 -25.73 8.67 -30.48
C ASN A 466 -24.32 8.09 -30.53
N PRO A 467 -23.93 7.32 -31.58
CA PRO A 467 -22.58 6.78 -31.71
C PRO A 467 -21.52 7.88 -31.83
N TYR A 468 -20.43 7.75 -31.08
CA TYR A 468 -19.26 8.62 -31.19
C TYR A 468 -18.39 8.20 -32.41
N PRO A 469 -17.79 9.16 -33.16
CA PRO A 469 -17.00 8.85 -34.37
C PRO A 469 -15.74 8.00 -34.09
N HIS A 470 -15.49 6.98 -34.91
CA HIS A 470 -14.35 6.04 -34.75
C HIS A 470 -12.97 6.65 -35.04
N ASP A 471 -12.91 7.74 -35.79
CA ASP A 471 -11.70 8.48 -36.14
C ASP A 471 -11.28 9.50 -35.06
N LYS A 472 -12.17 9.76 -34.10
CA LYS A 472 -11.94 10.63 -32.95
C LYS A 472 -11.68 9.80 -31.69
N ASN A 473 -11.20 10.48 -30.66
CA ASN A 473 -10.93 9.88 -29.35
C ASN A 473 -11.65 10.70 -28.29
N LEU A 474 -12.68 10.11 -27.67
CA LEU A 474 -13.51 10.77 -26.66
C LEU A 474 -12.68 11.24 -25.46
N ALA A 475 -11.64 10.51 -25.07
CA ALA A 475 -10.74 10.91 -23.98
C ALA A 475 -9.90 12.16 -24.30
N GLN A 476 -9.82 12.58 -25.57
CA GLN A 476 -9.18 13.83 -26.00
C GLN A 476 -10.18 14.98 -26.22
N ASP A 477 -11.48 14.73 -26.10
CA ASP A 477 -12.57 15.71 -26.26
C ASP A 477 -13.04 16.24 -24.90
N GLN A 478 -12.30 17.21 -24.37
CA GLN A 478 -12.51 17.73 -23.01
C GLN A 478 -13.94 18.18 -22.73
N ALA A 479 -14.63 18.79 -23.71
CA ALA A 479 -15.98 19.28 -23.52
C ALA A 479 -16.99 18.16 -23.25
N ASN A 480 -16.86 17.03 -23.96
CA ASN A 480 -17.70 15.86 -23.75
C ASN A 480 -17.30 15.08 -22.49
N VAL A 481 -16.01 15.00 -22.17
CA VAL A 481 -15.50 14.45 -20.91
C VAL A 481 -16.08 15.19 -19.70
N ASP A 482 -16.13 16.52 -19.73
CA ASP A 482 -16.68 17.35 -18.65
C ASP A 482 -18.18 17.08 -18.44
N LYS A 483 -18.96 16.91 -19.51
CA LYS A 483 -20.39 16.54 -19.42
C LYS A 483 -20.58 15.19 -18.73
N ILE A 484 -19.84 14.17 -19.17
CA ILE A 484 -19.90 12.82 -18.57
C ILE A 484 -19.52 12.88 -17.09
N LYS A 485 -18.46 13.62 -16.78
CA LYS A 485 -17.99 13.82 -15.41
C LYS A 485 -19.06 14.43 -14.52
N ASN A 486 -19.59 15.59 -14.92
CA ASN A 486 -20.53 16.34 -14.10
C ASN A 486 -21.78 15.49 -13.77
N PHE A 487 -22.28 14.74 -14.75
CA PHE A 487 -23.38 13.81 -14.52
C PHE A 487 -23.03 12.71 -13.50
N LEU A 488 -21.92 12.01 -13.69
CA LEU A 488 -21.51 10.92 -12.79
C LEU A 488 -21.13 11.42 -11.38
N ASP A 489 -20.60 12.63 -11.25
CA ASP A 489 -20.29 13.29 -9.97
C ASP A 489 -21.55 13.58 -9.14
N VAL A 490 -22.63 14.01 -9.77
CA VAL A 490 -23.89 14.27 -9.05
C VAL A 490 -24.51 12.96 -8.54
N VAL A 491 -24.49 11.89 -9.35
CA VAL A 491 -24.95 10.55 -8.89
C VAL A 491 -24.07 10.05 -7.73
N LYS A 492 -22.75 10.28 -7.80
CA LYS A 492 -21.82 9.98 -6.70
C LYS A 492 -22.10 10.79 -5.43
N THR A 493 -22.50 12.04 -5.57
CA THR A 493 -22.84 12.91 -4.44
C THR A 493 -24.05 12.38 -3.69
N LEU A 494 -25.09 11.94 -4.39
CA LEU A 494 -26.24 11.25 -3.78
C LEU A 494 -25.80 9.99 -3.05
N GLN A 495 -24.94 9.17 -3.66
CA GLN A 495 -24.40 7.98 -3.01
C GLN A 495 -23.65 8.33 -1.70
N TRP A 496 -22.74 9.30 -1.71
CA TRP A 496 -21.99 9.69 -0.51
C TRP A 496 -22.89 10.29 0.57
N PHE A 497 -23.92 11.03 0.18
CA PHE A 497 -24.89 11.60 1.11
C PHE A 497 -25.57 10.52 1.94
N ILE A 498 -25.99 9.40 1.33
CA ILE A 498 -26.74 8.34 2.04
C ILE A 498 -25.86 7.27 2.69
N LYS A 499 -24.62 7.09 2.22
CA LYS A 499 -23.69 6.06 2.70
C LYS A 499 -23.57 5.94 4.23
N PRO A 500 -23.56 7.04 5.01
CA PRO A 500 -23.39 6.96 6.47
C PRO A 500 -24.46 6.09 7.15
N LEU A 501 -25.68 6.04 6.59
CA LEU A 501 -26.82 5.27 7.12
C LEU A 501 -26.63 3.75 7.10
N LEU A 502 -25.58 3.22 6.45
CA LEU A 502 -25.27 1.78 6.43
C LEU A 502 -24.80 1.24 7.78
N GLY A 503 -24.30 2.09 8.68
CA GLY A 503 -23.58 1.64 9.88
C GLY A 503 -22.36 0.76 9.55
N LYS A 504 -22.04 -0.18 10.44
CA LYS A 504 -21.11 -1.30 10.23
C LYS A 504 -21.78 -2.49 9.54
N GLY A 505 -23.09 -2.66 9.74
CA GLY A 505 -23.92 -3.71 9.13
C GLY A 505 -24.13 -4.95 10.01
N ASN A 506 -23.36 -5.12 11.09
CA ASN A 506 -23.46 -6.25 12.02
C ASN A 506 -23.92 -5.84 13.43
N GLU A 507 -24.59 -4.68 13.55
CA GLU A 507 -25.22 -4.23 14.78
C GLU A 507 -26.29 -5.23 15.21
N ALA A 508 -26.38 -5.46 16.52
CA ALA A 508 -27.25 -6.48 17.09
C ALA A 508 -28.74 -6.09 17.04
N GLU A 509 -29.07 -4.81 17.25
CA GLU A 509 -30.44 -4.29 17.22
C GLU A 509 -30.59 -3.24 16.13
N LYS A 510 -31.26 -3.58 15.03
CA LYS A 510 -31.47 -2.72 13.85
C LYS A 510 -32.96 -2.56 13.54
N ASP A 511 -33.33 -1.42 12.96
CA ASP A 511 -34.68 -1.27 12.38
C ASP A 511 -34.70 -2.02 11.04
N GLU A 512 -35.19 -3.27 11.09
CA GLU A 512 -35.26 -4.15 9.93
C GLU A 512 -36.22 -3.63 8.83
N ARG A 513 -37.15 -2.71 9.15
CA ARG A 513 -38.01 -2.10 8.13
C ARG A 513 -37.22 -1.09 7.31
N PHE A 514 -36.45 -0.24 7.98
CA PHE A 514 -35.55 0.70 7.31
C PHE A 514 -34.48 -0.04 6.50
N TYR A 515 -33.72 -0.92 7.15
CA TYR A 515 -32.57 -1.59 6.50
C TYR A 515 -32.98 -2.60 5.42
N GLY A 516 -34.17 -3.20 5.51
CA GLY A 516 -34.71 -4.07 4.47
C GLY A 516 -34.91 -3.34 3.14
N GLU A 517 -35.39 -2.09 3.17
CA GLU A 517 -35.55 -1.25 1.97
C GLU A 517 -34.23 -0.57 1.57
N PHE A 518 -33.55 0.06 2.53
CA PHE A 518 -32.35 0.85 2.28
C PHE A 518 -31.20 0.04 1.64
N THR A 519 -30.96 -1.19 2.11
CA THR A 519 -29.84 -2.01 1.63
C THR A 519 -29.98 -2.38 0.15
N SER A 520 -31.21 -2.58 -0.32
CA SER A 520 -31.49 -2.89 -1.73
C SER A 520 -31.19 -1.67 -2.62
N LEU A 521 -31.74 -0.51 -2.24
CA LEU A 521 -31.51 0.77 -2.93
C LEU A 521 -30.03 1.13 -2.98
N TRP A 522 -29.32 0.96 -1.86
CA TRP A 522 -27.87 1.17 -1.78
C TRP A 522 -27.11 0.25 -2.74
N THR A 523 -27.48 -1.04 -2.82
CA THR A 523 -26.76 -2.02 -3.64
C THR A 523 -26.82 -1.66 -5.12
N THR A 524 -27.97 -1.21 -5.62
CA THR A 524 -28.11 -0.72 -7.00
C THR A 524 -27.33 0.58 -7.21
N LEU A 525 -27.47 1.56 -6.30
CA LEU A 525 -26.75 2.83 -6.41
C LEU A 525 -25.23 2.65 -6.35
N ASP A 526 -24.71 1.71 -5.54
CA ASP A 526 -23.27 1.49 -5.40
C ASP A 526 -22.61 0.94 -6.66
N GLN A 527 -23.37 0.43 -7.64
CA GLN A 527 -22.84 0.07 -8.96
C GLN A 527 -22.25 1.27 -9.71
N VAL A 528 -22.61 2.51 -9.34
CA VAL A 528 -21.95 3.71 -9.87
C VAL A 528 -20.47 3.78 -9.48
N THR A 529 -20.03 3.14 -8.39
CA THR A 529 -18.61 3.09 -7.98
C THR A 529 -17.70 2.39 -8.98
N PRO A 530 -17.95 1.13 -9.36
CA PRO A 530 -17.13 0.47 -10.38
C PRO A 530 -17.25 1.17 -11.74
N LEU A 531 -18.43 1.63 -12.15
CA LEU A 531 -18.58 2.35 -13.43
C LEU A 531 -17.74 3.63 -13.44
N TYR A 532 -17.94 4.53 -12.47
CA TYR A 532 -17.22 5.79 -12.36
C TYR A 532 -15.70 5.59 -12.45
N ASN A 533 -15.17 4.60 -11.72
CA ASN A 533 -13.74 4.31 -11.75
C ASN A 533 -13.26 3.83 -13.12
N LYS A 534 -14.02 2.96 -13.81
CA LYS A 534 -13.67 2.47 -15.14
C LYS A 534 -13.74 3.57 -16.20
N VAL A 535 -14.79 4.40 -16.18
CA VAL A 535 -14.95 5.55 -17.08
C VAL A 535 -13.79 6.53 -16.87
N ARG A 536 -13.53 6.94 -15.62
CA ARG A 536 -12.39 7.82 -15.30
C ARG A 536 -11.06 7.19 -15.76
N ASN A 537 -10.84 5.91 -15.50
CA ASN A 537 -9.59 5.25 -15.87
C ASN A 537 -9.39 5.21 -17.39
N TYR A 538 -10.47 5.10 -18.18
CA TYR A 538 -10.44 5.17 -19.64
C TYR A 538 -10.19 6.60 -20.14
N MET A 539 -10.93 7.59 -19.62
CA MET A 539 -10.81 9.00 -20.02
C MET A 539 -9.45 9.63 -19.65
N THR A 540 -8.75 9.09 -18.66
CA THR A 540 -7.49 9.66 -18.15
C THR A 540 -6.22 8.96 -18.64
N GLN A 541 -6.34 8.00 -19.58
CA GLN A 541 -5.20 7.24 -20.10
C GLN A 541 -4.15 8.14 -20.78
N LYS A 542 -2.89 7.68 -20.75
CA LYS A 542 -1.79 8.35 -21.44
C LYS A 542 -1.92 8.16 -22.96
N PRO A 543 -1.43 9.12 -23.77
CA PRO A 543 -1.42 8.99 -25.23
C PRO A 543 -0.44 7.93 -25.76
N TYR A 544 0.36 7.30 -24.89
CA TYR A 544 1.26 6.20 -25.23
C TYR A 544 1.00 4.99 -24.33
N SER A 545 1.28 3.79 -24.84
CA SER A 545 1.13 2.52 -24.13
C SER A 545 2.49 1.92 -23.79
N THR A 546 2.56 1.28 -22.62
CA THR A 546 3.68 0.45 -22.21
C THR A 546 3.37 -1.04 -22.29
N GLU A 547 2.16 -1.39 -22.76
CA GLU A 547 1.73 -2.77 -22.93
C GLU A 547 2.61 -3.47 -23.94
N LYS A 548 2.91 -4.73 -23.64
CA LYS A 548 3.83 -5.56 -24.41
C LYS A 548 3.39 -7.00 -24.32
N ILE A 549 3.66 -7.74 -25.38
CA ILE A 549 3.40 -9.17 -25.46
C ILE A 549 4.67 -9.94 -25.09
N LYS A 550 4.53 -11.04 -24.36
CA LYS A 550 5.64 -11.97 -24.09
C LYS A 550 5.89 -12.79 -25.34
N LEU A 551 7.13 -12.82 -25.80
CA LEU A 551 7.52 -13.63 -26.96
C LEU A 551 7.99 -15.01 -26.50
N ASN A 552 7.60 -16.04 -27.23
CA ASN A 552 7.98 -17.43 -26.94
C ASN A 552 8.68 -18.10 -28.12
N PHE A 553 8.63 -17.54 -29.33
CA PHE A 553 9.28 -18.13 -30.52
C PHE A 553 8.92 -19.61 -30.70
N GLU A 554 7.63 -19.94 -30.55
CA GLU A 554 7.08 -21.30 -30.58
C GLU A 554 7.62 -22.26 -29.49
N ASN A 555 8.38 -21.78 -28.51
CA ASN A 555 9.02 -22.60 -27.47
C ASN A 555 8.56 -22.22 -26.05
N SER A 556 7.98 -23.18 -25.32
CA SER A 556 7.45 -22.95 -23.97
C SER A 556 8.51 -22.87 -22.87
N THR A 557 9.73 -23.35 -23.14
CA THR A 557 10.88 -23.26 -22.25
C THR A 557 11.92 -22.24 -22.73
N LEU A 558 11.54 -21.35 -23.65
CA LEU A 558 12.41 -20.28 -24.15
C LEU A 558 13.02 -19.52 -22.95
N LEU A 559 14.35 -19.43 -22.90
CA LEU A 559 15.09 -18.68 -21.87
C LEU A 559 14.90 -19.16 -20.41
N ASP A 560 14.37 -20.36 -20.19
CA ASP A 560 14.18 -20.92 -18.84
C ASP A 560 15.51 -21.13 -18.09
N GLY A 561 16.62 -21.29 -18.82
CA GLY A 561 17.95 -21.43 -18.27
C GLY A 561 19.04 -21.40 -19.34
N TRP A 562 20.29 -21.26 -18.90
CA TRP A 562 21.45 -21.07 -19.76
C TRP A 562 22.38 -22.30 -19.82
N ASP A 563 22.04 -23.40 -19.13
CA ASP A 563 22.92 -24.58 -19.10
C ASP A 563 23.17 -25.12 -20.51
N VAL A 564 24.44 -25.40 -20.84
CA VAL A 564 24.84 -25.91 -22.16
C VAL A 564 24.08 -27.18 -22.54
N ASN A 565 23.74 -28.02 -21.54
CA ASN A 565 22.95 -29.25 -21.76
C ASN A 565 21.48 -28.96 -22.10
N LYS A 566 21.03 -27.72 -21.89
CA LYS A 566 19.66 -27.23 -22.08
C LYS A 566 19.53 -26.17 -23.18
N GLU A 567 20.61 -25.79 -23.86
CA GLU A 567 20.54 -24.83 -24.98
C GLU A 567 19.58 -25.30 -26.09
N VAL A 568 19.52 -26.60 -26.38
CA VAL A 568 18.60 -27.19 -27.37
C VAL A 568 17.14 -27.06 -26.94
N ASP A 569 16.86 -27.26 -25.64
CA ASP A 569 15.53 -27.20 -25.05
C ASP A 569 15.06 -25.73 -24.92
N ASN A 570 15.94 -24.84 -24.46
CA ASN A 570 15.61 -23.44 -24.16
C ASN A 570 15.85 -22.49 -25.33
N THR A 571 16.45 -22.99 -26.42
CA THR A 571 16.72 -22.32 -27.70
C THR A 571 17.42 -20.96 -27.59
N ALA A 572 18.14 -20.68 -26.51
CA ALA A 572 18.68 -19.35 -26.25
C ALA A 572 20.13 -19.39 -25.74
N MET A 573 20.91 -18.40 -26.18
CA MET A 573 22.37 -18.35 -25.99
C MET A 573 22.83 -16.89 -25.88
N ILE A 574 23.94 -16.65 -25.17
CA ILE A 574 24.55 -15.32 -25.07
C ILE A 574 25.91 -15.34 -25.78
N PHE A 575 26.17 -14.30 -26.57
CA PHE A 575 27.45 -14.07 -27.23
C PHE A 575 28.07 -12.74 -26.79
N ARG A 576 29.40 -12.67 -26.85
CA ARG A 576 30.18 -11.44 -26.66
C ARG A 576 31.09 -11.20 -27.87
N LYS A 577 31.21 -9.94 -28.31
CA LYS A 577 32.16 -9.51 -29.33
C LYS A 577 32.51 -8.03 -29.11
N ASN A 578 33.80 -7.69 -29.09
CA ASN A 578 34.29 -6.29 -29.00
C ASN A 578 33.64 -5.45 -27.89
N GLY A 579 33.40 -6.04 -26.71
CA GLY A 579 32.76 -5.37 -25.57
C GLY A 579 31.24 -5.21 -25.66
N LEU A 580 30.61 -5.73 -26.72
CA LEU A 580 29.17 -5.80 -26.92
C LEU A 580 28.64 -7.21 -26.61
N TYR A 581 27.34 -7.29 -26.36
CA TYR A 581 26.64 -8.50 -25.96
C TYR A 581 25.45 -8.77 -26.87
N TYR A 582 25.19 -10.04 -27.14
CA TYR A 582 24.13 -10.45 -28.05
C TYR A 582 23.34 -11.63 -27.46
N LEU A 583 22.03 -11.62 -27.69
CA LEU A 583 21.15 -12.73 -27.43
C LEU A 583 20.89 -13.45 -28.77
N GLY A 584 21.26 -14.72 -28.85
CA GLY A 584 20.87 -15.59 -29.95
C GLY A 584 19.70 -16.47 -29.54
N ILE A 585 18.67 -16.50 -30.38
CA ILE A 585 17.53 -17.41 -30.26
C ILE A 585 17.54 -18.33 -31.47
N MET A 586 17.75 -19.63 -31.24
CA MET A 586 17.71 -20.62 -32.31
C MET A 586 16.28 -20.81 -32.79
N ASN A 587 16.10 -20.93 -34.11
CA ASN A 587 14.83 -21.38 -34.65
C ASN A 587 14.52 -22.78 -34.09
N LYS A 588 13.30 -23.00 -33.60
CA LYS A 588 12.88 -24.26 -32.98
C LYS A 588 13.12 -25.48 -33.89
N LYS A 589 12.95 -25.32 -35.21
CA LYS A 589 13.21 -26.37 -36.21
C LYS A 589 14.70 -26.66 -36.42
N HIS A 590 15.57 -25.78 -35.97
CA HIS A 590 17.03 -25.83 -36.11
C HIS A 590 17.75 -25.68 -34.77
N ASN A 591 17.16 -26.11 -33.66
CA ASN A 591 17.70 -25.95 -32.31
C ASN A 591 18.97 -26.75 -31.99
N LYS A 592 19.56 -27.44 -32.97
CA LYS A 592 20.77 -28.26 -32.83
C LYS A 592 21.99 -27.69 -33.58
N ILE A 593 21.88 -26.50 -34.18
CA ILE A 593 22.95 -25.92 -35.02
C ILE A 593 24.29 -25.78 -34.28
N PHE A 594 24.29 -25.62 -32.95
CA PHE A 594 25.52 -25.54 -32.15
C PHE A 594 25.95 -26.87 -31.47
N LYS A 595 25.29 -28.00 -31.78
CA LYS A 595 25.62 -29.31 -31.17
C LYS A 595 26.82 -29.99 -31.85
N THR A 596 27.02 -29.74 -33.14
CA THR A 596 28.17 -30.24 -33.91
C THR A 596 29.41 -29.39 -33.65
N ASP A 597 30.60 -29.99 -33.72
CA ASP A 597 31.84 -29.21 -33.64
C ASP A 597 31.97 -28.29 -34.85
N ILE A 598 31.84 -26.99 -34.57
CA ILE A 598 32.01 -25.93 -35.55
C ILE A 598 33.52 -25.69 -35.68
N ALA A 599 34.08 -26.04 -36.84
CA ALA A 599 35.50 -25.85 -37.12
C ALA A 599 35.88 -24.37 -36.99
N ASN A 600 36.90 -24.07 -36.17
CA ASN A 600 37.42 -22.72 -36.03
C ASN A 600 38.37 -22.44 -37.21
N THR A 601 37.86 -21.80 -38.26
CA THR A 601 38.60 -21.55 -39.51
C THR A 601 39.56 -20.37 -39.45
N GLY A 602 39.75 -19.75 -38.28
CA GLY A 602 40.53 -18.51 -38.10
C GLY A 602 39.75 -17.26 -38.55
N GLY A 603 40.10 -16.09 -37.99
CA GLY A 603 39.44 -14.80 -38.28
C GLY A 603 38.62 -14.22 -37.12
N GLU A 604 37.75 -13.24 -37.40
CA GLU A 604 36.88 -12.63 -36.39
C GLU A 604 35.86 -13.63 -35.84
N CYS A 605 35.75 -13.68 -34.51
CA CYS A 605 34.89 -14.64 -33.81
C CYS A 605 34.00 -13.94 -32.77
N TYR A 606 32.84 -14.54 -32.51
CA TYR A 606 32.05 -14.32 -31.31
C TYR A 606 32.51 -15.27 -30.21
N GLU A 607 32.50 -14.80 -28.97
CA GLU A 607 32.64 -15.64 -27.78
C GLU A 607 31.25 -16.11 -27.35
N LYS A 608 30.92 -17.37 -27.65
CA LYS A 608 29.70 -18.03 -27.17
C LYS A 608 29.87 -18.39 -25.69
N MET A 609 28.94 -17.96 -24.85
CA MET A 609 28.90 -18.34 -23.44
C MET A 609 28.58 -19.84 -23.31
N GLU A 610 29.39 -20.57 -22.54
CA GLU A 610 29.10 -21.91 -22.07
C GLU A 610 28.85 -21.87 -20.58
N TYR A 611 27.60 -22.07 -20.19
CA TYR A 611 27.16 -21.97 -18.81
C TYR A 611 26.83 -23.36 -18.27
N LYS A 612 27.25 -23.64 -17.03
CA LYS A 612 26.94 -24.87 -16.30
C LYS A 612 26.41 -24.54 -14.91
N LEU A 613 25.33 -25.21 -14.50
CA LEU A 613 24.72 -25.04 -13.18
C LEU A 613 24.25 -26.38 -12.59
N LEU A 614 24.56 -26.59 -11.31
CA LEU A 614 23.91 -27.59 -10.46
C LEU A 614 22.87 -26.86 -9.58
N PRO A 615 21.58 -26.83 -9.98
CA PRO A 615 20.57 -26.06 -9.25
C PRO A 615 20.09 -26.81 -8.00
N GLY A 616 20.02 -26.16 -6.84
CA GLY A 616 19.35 -26.69 -5.64
C GLY A 616 19.88 -28.05 -5.20
N ALA A 617 21.08 -28.07 -4.61
CA ALA A 617 21.82 -29.30 -4.30
C ALA A 617 21.01 -30.25 -3.40
N ASN A 618 20.28 -29.70 -2.44
CA ASN A 618 19.44 -30.46 -1.51
C ASN A 618 18.33 -31.29 -2.18
N LYS A 619 17.90 -30.91 -3.39
CA LYS A 619 16.90 -31.65 -4.17
C LYS A 619 17.55 -32.45 -5.29
N MET A 620 18.54 -31.89 -5.97
CA MET A 620 19.13 -32.50 -7.16
C MET A 620 20.07 -33.65 -6.84
N LEU A 621 20.88 -33.58 -5.77
CA LEU A 621 21.77 -34.69 -5.42
C LEU A 621 20.99 -35.96 -5.09
N PRO A 622 19.98 -35.94 -4.18
CA PRO A 622 19.19 -37.14 -3.92
C PRO A 622 18.39 -37.59 -5.14
N LYS A 623 17.80 -36.65 -5.90
CA LYS A 623 17.02 -36.97 -7.09
C LYS A 623 17.83 -37.72 -8.15
N VAL A 624 19.12 -37.40 -8.32
CA VAL A 624 19.97 -38.02 -9.34
C VAL A 624 20.64 -39.29 -8.81
N PHE A 625 21.20 -39.26 -7.61
CA PHE A 625 21.98 -40.39 -7.09
C PHE A 625 21.13 -41.52 -6.53
N PHE A 626 19.88 -41.23 -6.15
CA PHE A 626 18.91 -42.24 -5.72
C PHE A 626 17.83 -42.53 -6.77
N SER A 627 17.99 -42.07 -8.02
CA SER A 627 17.03 -42.39 -9.07
C SER A 627 17.11 -43.87 -9.43
N ASN A 628 15.96 -44.51 -9.67
CA ASN A 628 15.91 -45.90 -10.14
C ASN A 628 16.76 -46.12 -11.40
N SER A 629 16.87 -45.11 -12.27
CA SER A 629 17.64 -45.17 -13.51
C SER A 629 19.16 -45.15 -13.32
N ARG A 630 19.67 -44.73 -12.15
CA ARG A 630 21.12 -44.57 -11.90
C ARG A 630 21.57 -45.17 -10.56
N ILE A 631 20.68 -45.81 -9.81
CA ILE A 631 20.99 -46.40 -8.51
C ILE A 631 22.12 -47.45 -8.62
N ASP A 632 22.13 -48.23 -9.70
CA ASP A 632 23.16 -49.23 -9.98
C ASP A 632 24.49 -48.61 -10.43
N GLU A 633 24.46 -47.40 -10.98
CA GLU A 633 25.66 -46.63 -11.33
C GLU A 633 26.35 -46.14 -10.07
N PHE A 634 25.61 -45.55 -9.12
CA PHE A 634 26.19 -44.95 -7.92
C PHE A 634 26.32 -45.90 -6.72
N LYS A 635 25.59 -47.03 -6.73
CA LYS A 635 25.64 -48.12 -5.73
C LYS A 635 25.65 -47.62 -4.27
N PRO A 636 24.64 -46.85 -3.82
CA PRO A 636 24.52 -46.51 -2.41
C PRO A 636 24.34 -47.77 -1.55
N GLY A 637 24.93 -47.77 -0.34
CA GLY A 637 24.74 -48.87 0.62
C GLY A 637 23.27 -48.99 1.08
N THR A 638 22.85 -50.21 1.40
CA THR A 638 21.48 -50.49 1.88
C THR A 638 21.15 -49.73 3.17
N GLU A 639 22.08 -49.72 4.11
CA GLU A 639 21.98 -48.96 5.37
C GLU A 639 21.81 -47.45 5.13
N LEU A 640 22.57 -46.87 4.18
CA LEU A 640 22.47 -45.44 3.83
C LEU A 640 21.10 -45.09 3.26
N LEU A 641 20.53 -45.96 2.42
CA LEU A 641 19.18 -45.76 1.86
C LEU A 641 18.09 -45.86 2.94
N GLU A 642 18.24 -46.77 3.90
CA GLU A 642 17.32 -46.90 5.03
C GLU A 642 17.37 -45.67 5.93
N ASN A 643 18.57 -45.21 6.30
CA ASN A 643 18.76 -43.98 7.09
C ASN A 643 18.25 -42.73 6.35
N TYR A 644 18.40 -42.68 5.02
CA TYR A 644 17.81 -41.60 4.21
C TYR A 644 16.27 -41.63 4.23
N LYS A 645 15.64 -42.81 4.10
CA LYS A 645 14.18 -42.96 4.19
C LYS A 645 13.63 -42.62 5.57
N ASN A 646 14.38 -42.96 6.62
CA ASN A 646 14.03 -42.64 8.01
C ASN A 646 14.32 -41.18 8.39
N GLU A 647 14.85 -40.39 7.45
CA GLU A 647 15.15 -38.96 7.60
C GLU A 647 16.12 -38.62 8.75
N THR A 648 16.95 -39.56 9.22
CA THR A 648 17.89 -39.37 10.34
C THR A 648 18.98 -38.32 10.05
N HIS A 649 19.20 -38.01 8.78
CA HIS A 649 20.10 -36.96 8.31
C HIS A 649 19.51 -35.54 8.41
N LYS A 650 18.19 -35.39 8.63
CA LYS A 650 17.53 -34.08 8.75
C LYS A 650 17.53 -33.62 10.21
N LYS A 651 17.67 -32.31 10.42
CA LYS A 651 17.53 -31.73 11.77
C LYS A 651 16.14 -31.99 12.33
N GLY A 652 16.08 -32.56 13.53
CA GLY A 652 14.85 -32.91 14.26
C GLY A 652 15.18 -33.87 15.39
N ASP A 653 14.15 -34.42 16.02
CA ASP A 653 14.28 -35.30 17.20
C ASP A 653 15.06 -36.60 16.90
N ASN A 654 15.05 -37.05 15.63
CA ASN A 654 15.74 -38.25 15.16
C ASN A 654 17.10 -37.96 14.46
N PHE A 655 17.65 -36.76 14.62
CA PHE A 655 18.88 -36.37 13.92
C PHE A 655 20.10 -37.16 14.41
N ASN A 656 20.80 -37.80 13.47
CA ASN A 656 22.05 -38.51 13.70
C ASN A 656 23.18 -37.90 12.85
N LEU A 657 24.23 -37.42 13.53
CA LEU A 657 25.36 -36.75 12.88
C LEU A 657 26.22 -37.71 12.04
N ASN A 658 26.38 -38.97 12.47
CA ASN A 658 27.16 -39.95 11.71
C ASN A 658 26.44 -40.34 10.42
N ASP A 659 25.12 -40.53 10.46
CA ASP A 659 24.31 -40.78 9.25
C ASP A 659 24.39 -39.60 8.28
N CYS A 660 24.38 -38.39 8.82
CA CYS A 660 24.58 -37.17 8.04
C CYS A 660 25.96 -37.15 7.36
N HIS A 661 27.04 -37.47 8.08
CA HIS A 661 28.40 -37.55 7.55
C HIS A 661 28.55 -38.65 6.49
N HIS A 662 28.02 -39.85 6.73
CA HIS A 662 28.00 -40.95 5.76
C HIS A 662 27.30 -40.55 4.46
N LEU A 663 26.17 -39.83 4.54
CA LEU A 663 25.46 -39.32 3.38
C LEU A 663 26.28 -38.27 2.62
N ILE A 664 26.98 -37.37 3.31
CA ILE A 664 27.87 -36.38 2.71
C ILE A 664 29.00 -37.05 1.94
N ASP A 665 29.67 -38.04 2.52
CA ASP A 665 30.77 -38.77 1.88
C ASP A 665 30.32 -39.53 0.63
N PHE A 666 29.13 -40.14 0.68
CA PHE A 666 28.49 -40.74 -0.48
C PHE A 666 28.24 -39.71 -1.60
N PHE A 667 27.71 -38.53 -1.25
CA PHE A 667 27.48 -37.47 -2.24
C PHE A 667 28.77 -36.93 -2.83
N LYS A 668 29.83 -36.72 -2.04
CA LYS A 668 31.15 -36.29 -2.55
C LYS A 668 31.70 -37.28 -3.57
N THR A 669 31.66 -38.57 -3.24
CA THR A 669 32.13 -39.65 -4.13
C THR A 669 31.30 -39.70 -5.41
N SER A 670 29.97 -39.60 -5.29
CA SER A 670 29.04 -39.64 -6.42
C SER A 670 29.20 -38.44 -7.34
N ILE A 671 29.46 -37.24 -6.80
CA ILE A 671 29.75 -36.03 -7.58
C ILE A 671 31.01 -36.21 -8.44
N ASN A 672 32.08 -36.78 -7.89
CA ASN A 672 33.31 -37.06 -8.63
C ASN A 672 33.15 -38.16 -9.69
N LYS A 673 32.19 -39.07 -9.49
CA LYS A 673 31.85 -40.11 -10.48
C LYS A 673 30.97 -39.59 -11.62
N HIS A 674 30.11 -38.61 -11.35
CA HIS A 674 29.15 -38.10 -12.32
C HIS A 674 29.84 -37.43 -13.53
N GLU A 675 29.44 -37.83 -14.75
CA GLU A 675 30.04 -37.39 -16.01
C GLU A 675 30.13 -35.86 -16.16
N ASP A 676 29.06 -35.11 -15.91
CA ASP A 676 29.07 -33.65 -15.98
C ASP A 676 29.64 -32.96 -14.73
N TRP A 677 29.23 -33.40 -13.53
CA TRP A 677 29.49 -32.64 -12.31
C TRP A 677 30.95 -32.72 -11.83
N LYS A 678 31.69 -33.77 -12.21
CA LYS A 678 33.14 -33.85 -11.93
C LYS A 678 33.93 -32.69 -12.54
N HIS A 679 33.44 -32.07 -13.62
CA HIS A 679 34.11 -30.98 -14.33
C HIS A 679 33.98 -29.60 -13.65
N PHE A 680 33.18 -29.48 -12.58
CA PHE A 680 33.16 -28.27 -11.74
C PHE A 680 34.43 -28.12 -10.90
N GLY A 681 35.13 -29.23 -10.59
CA GLY A 681 36.36 -29.21 -9.78
C GLY A 681 36.11 -28.87 -8.31
N PHE A 682 35.07 -29.46 -7.70
CA PHE A 682 34.67 -29.21 -6.32
C PHE A 682 35.82 -29.41 -5.31
N GLN A 683 35.94 -28.48 -4.38
CA GLN A 683 36.83 -28.52 -3.22
C GLN A 683 35.96 -28.47 -1.97
N PHE A 684 35.77 -29.62 -1.31
CA PHE A 684 34.92 -29.72 -0.13
C PHE A 684 35.73 -29.66 1.17
N SER A 685 35.15 -29.08 2.21
CA SER A 685 35.67 -29.17 3.58
C SER A 685 35.72 -30.62 4.07
N ASP A 686 36.55 -30.92 5.08
CA ASP A 686 36.53 -32.22 5.75
C ASP A 686 35.12 -32.50 6.29
N THR A 687 34.59 -33.70 6.01
CA THR A 687 33.22 -34.10 6.38
C THR A 687 32.95 -33.93 7.87
N LYS A 688 33.97 -34.14 8.71
CA LYS A 688 33.88 -33.99 10.17
C LYS A 688 33.53 -32.55 10.62
N THR A 689 33.75 -31.55 9.77
CA THR A 689 33.49 -30.13 10.09
C THR A 689 32.03 -29.72 9.87
N TYR A 690 31.22 -30.53 9.19
CA TYR A 690 29.81 -30.22 8.97
C TYR A 690 28.98 -30.61 10.19
N ASN A 691 28.24 -29.65 10.73
CA ASN A 691 27.28 -29.91 11.81
C ASN A 691 25.95 -30.45 11.28
N ASP A 692 25.70 -30.30 9.98
CA ASP A 692 24.49 -30.72 9.27
C ASP A 692 24.72 -30.66 7.75
N LEU A 693 23.74 -31.14 6.97
CA LEU A 693 23.78 -31.12 5.51
C LEU A 693 23.76 -29.72 4.88
N SER A 694 23.28 -28.69 5.58
CA SER A 694 23.15 -27.35 5.00
C SER A 694 24.51 -26.74 4.68
N GLY A 695 25.53 -27.04 5.50
CA GLY A 695 26.91 -26.64 5.24
C GLY A 695 27.45 -27.24 3.94
N PHE A 696 27.27 -28.55 3.76
CA PHE A 696 27.69 -29.26 2.54
C PHE A 696 26.91 -28.78 1.31
N TYR A 697 25.58 -28.71 1.37
CA TYR A 697 24.77 -28.24 0.24
C TYR A 697 25.13 -26.82 -0.18
N ARG A 698 25.46 -25.93 0.77
CA ARG A 698 25.94 -24.58 0.46
C ARG A 698 27.25 -24.61 -0.31
N GLU A 699 28.21 -25.46 0.05
CA GLU A 699 29.46 -25.60 -0.70
C GLU A 699 29.23 -26.12 -2.12
N VAL A 700 28.33 -27.12 -2.28
CA VAL A 700 27.93 -27.63 -3.60
C VAL A 700 27.29 -26.52 -4.43
N GLU A 701 26.36 -25.75 -3.88
CA GLU A 701 25.68 -24.67 -4.63
C GLU A 701 26.65 -23.55 -5.02
N GLN A 702 27.57 -23.16 -4.13
CA GLN A 702 28.54 -22.09 -4.39
C GLN A 702 29.58 -22.45 -5.45
N GLN A 703 29.87 -23.75 -5.64
CA GLN A 703 30.86 -24.25 -6.59
C GLN A 703 30.24 -24.84 -7.85
N GLY A 704 28.97 -25.24 -7.80
CA GLY A 704 28.19 -25.80 -8.90
C GLY A 704 27.72 -24.77 -9.93
N TYR A 705 28.51 -23.73 -10.19
CA TYR A 705 28.23 -22.69 -11.18
C TYR A 705 29.52 -22.30 -11.91
N LYS A 706 29.50 -22.36 -13.24
CA LYS A 706 30.67 -22.05 -14.08
C LYS A 706 30.24 -21.42 -15.40
N ILE A 707 30.99 -20.42 -15.84
CA ILE A 707 30.91 -19.85 -17.18
C ILE A 707 32.27 -19.98 -17.86
N THR A 708 32.28 -20.52 -19.07
CA THR A 708 33.41 -20.56 -20.01
C THR A 708 32.99 -19.97 -21.36
N TYR A 709 33.92 -19.86 -22.30
CA TYR A 709 33.65 -19.32 -23.64
C TYR A 709 34.19 -20.24 -24.72
N LYS A 710 33.39 -20.44 -25.77
CA LYS A 710 33.78 -21.11 -27.01
C LYS A 710 33.82 -20.09 -28.13
N ALA A 711 34.92 -20.00 -28.87
CA ALA A 711 35.02 -19.13 -30.04
C ALA A 711 34.20 -19.71 -31.20
N ILE A 712 33.38 -18.87 -31.83
CA ILE A 712 32.55 -19.22 -32.99
C ILE A 712 32.82 -18.20 -34.10
N SER A 713 33.11 -18.67 -35.31
CA SER A 713 33.36 -17.80 -36.47
C SER A 713 32.19 -16.86 -36.74
N GLU A 714 32.47 -15.59 -37.00
CA GLU A 714 31.45 -14.62 -37.40
C GLU A 714 30.75 -15.01 -38.70
N ASN A 715 31.47 -15.57 -39.67
CA ASN A 715 30.88 -16.03 -40.93
C ASN A 715 29.82 -17.10 -40.69
N TYR A 716 30.06 -18.01 -39.74
CA TYR A 716 29.08 -19.03 -39.36
C TYR A 716 27.84 -18.39 -38.73
N ILE A 717 28.01 -17.44 -37.80
CA ILE A 717 26.88 -16.71 -37.20
C ILE A 717 26.08 -15.96 -38.27
N ALA A 718 26.75 -15.24 -39.16
CA ALA A 718 26.13 -14.50 -40.25
C ALA A 718 25.35 -15.44 -41.20
N GLN A 719 25.92 -16.59 -41.54
CA GLN A 719 25.25 -17.62 -42.33
C GLN A 719 23.99 -18.13 -41.62
N MET A 720 24.06 -18.46 -40.33
CA MET A 720 22.90 -18.94 -39.59
C MET A 720 21.77 -17.90 -39.47
N ILE A 721 22.12 -16.61 -39.46
CA ILE A 721 21.14 -15.51 -39.51
C ILE A 721 20.49 -15.40 -40.89
N ALA A 722 21.28 -15.38 -41.96
CA ALA A 722 20.78 -15.28 -43.34
C ALA A 722 19.89 -16.49 -43.71
N GLU A 723 20.22 -17.68 -43.19
CA GLU A 723 19.41 -18.88 -43.39
C GLU A 723 18.15 -18.95 -42.48
N GLY A 724 17.92 -17.95 -41.61
CA GLY A 724 16.78 -17.93 -40.68
C GLY A 724 16.85 -19.01 -39.58
N LYS A 725 18.03 -19.59 -39.35
CA LYS A 725 18.28 -20.63 -38.34
C LYS A 725 18.59 -20.03 -36.96
N LEU A 726 19.09 -18.80 -36.92
CA LEU A 726 19.42 -18.05 -35.71
C LEU A 726 18.86 -16.63 -35.78
N TYR A 727 18.08 -16.23 -34.80
CA TYR A 727 17.68 -14.84 -34.58
C TYR A 727 18.69 -14.19 -33.63
N LEU A 728 19.43 -13.18 -34.09
CA LEU A 728 20.45 -12.52 -33.28
C LEU A 728 20.01 -11.10 -32.92
N PHE A 729 20.08 -10.77 -31.63
CA PHE A 729 19.75 -9.45 -31.12
C PHE A 729 20.94 -8.88 -30.35
N GLN A 730 21.32 -7.63 -30.61
CA GLN A 730 22.21 -6.90 -29.72
C GLN A 730 21.47 -6.56 -28.43
N ILE A 731 22.06 -6.92 -27.28
CA ILE A 731 21.57 -6.52 -25.96
C ILE A 731 22.04 -5.09 -25.72
N TYR A 732 21.10 -4.14 -25.73
CA TYR A 732 21.41 -2.73 -25.82
C TYR A 732 20.79 -1.90 -24.70
N ASN A 733 21.54 -0.89 -24.28
CA ASN A 733 21.05 0.32 -23.64
C ASN A 733 21.97 1.48 -24.06
N LYS A 734 21.62 2.71 -23.67
CA LYS A 734 22.37 3.91 -24.08
C LYS A 734 23.87 3.88 -23.77
N ASP A 735 24.31 3.11 -22.77
CA ASP A 735 25.72 3.04 -22.36
C ASP A 735 26.58 2.24 -23.36
N PHE A 736 25.95 1.44 -24.22
CA PHE A 736 26.60 0.71 -25.31
C PHE A 736 26.60 1.51 -26.63
N SER A 737 26.08 2.73 -26.64
CA SER A 737 26.20 3.63 -27.78
C SER A 737 27.67 3.99 -28.02
N PRO A 738 28.15 4.06 -29.28
CA PRO A 738 29.48 4.60 -29.57
C PRO A 738 29.63 6.08 -29.14
N TYR A 739 28.52 6.80 -28.96
CA TYR A 739 28.50 8.18 -28.48
C TYR A 739 28.43 8.31 -26.95
N SER A 740 28.39 7.20 -26.21
CA SER A 740 28.35 7.22 -24.75
C SER A 740 29.69 7.66 -24.17
N LYS A 741 29.70 8.79 -23.44
CA LYS A 741 30.91 9.35 -22.78
C LYS A 741 30.80 9.40 -21.26
N GLY A 742 29.62 9.10 -20.72
CA GLY A 742 29.32 9.22 -19.29
C GLY A 742 29.65 7.97 -18.50
N MET A 743 29.61 8.10 -17.18
CA MET A 743 29.68 6.95 -16.29
C MET A 743 28.48 6.01 -16.52
N PRO A 744 28.71 4.69 -16.71
CA PRO A 744 27.63 3.75 -16.99
C PRO A 744 26.55 3.73 -15.90
N ASN A 745 25.36 3.30 -16.29
CA ASN A 745 24.30 2.98 -15.33
C ASN A 745 24.75 1.81 -14.44
N MET A 746 24.27 1.79 -13.19
CA MET A 746 24.62 0.73 -12.24
C MET A 746 24.26 -0.67 -12.77
N HIS A 747 23.13 -0.80 -13.47
CA HIS A 747 22.71 -2.07 -14.09
C HIS A 747 23.61 -2.52 -15.24
N THR A 748 24.25 -1.59 -15.95
CA THR A 748 25.26 -1.89 -16.97
C THR A 748 26.53 -2.43 -16.30
N LEU A 749 26.93 -1.86 -15.16
CA LEU A 749 28.05 -2.39 -14.37
C LEU A 749 27.76 -3.81 -13.89
N TYR A 750 26.57 -4.07 -13.32
CA TYR A 750 26.17 -5.42 -12.90
C TYR A 750 26.20 -6.42 -14.06
N TRP A 751 25.71 -6.03 -15.23
CA TRP A 751 25.75 -6.86 -16.44
C TRP A 751 27.19 -7.20 -16.85
N LYS A 752 28.07 -6.21 -16.89
CA LYS A 752 29.50 -6.43 -17.20
C LYS A 752 30.16 -7.36 -16.18
N MET A 753 29.86 -7.19 -14.89
CA MET A 753 30.43 -8.01 -13.81
C MET A 753 30.07 -9.49 -13.89
N LEU A 754 28.94 -9.87 -14.48
CA LEU A 754 28.60 -11.29 -14.71
C LEU A 754 29.69 -12.04 -15.50
N PHE A 755 30.37 -11.32 -16.40
CA PHE A 755 31.30 -11.86 -17.38
C PHE A 755 32.75 -11.41 -17.12
N ASP A 756 32.99 -10.71 -16.01
CA ASP A 756 34.29 -10.21 -15.61
C ASP A 756 35.16 -11.35 -15.06
N ALA A 757 36.43 -11.41 -15.47
CA ALA A 757 37.34 -12.48 -15.08
C ALA A 757 37.57 -12.56 -13.57
N VAL A 758 37.52 -11.43 -12.84
CA VAL A 758 37.65 -11.40 -11.38
C VAL A 758 36.40 -12.00 -10.73
N ASN A 759 35.20 -11.67 -11.22
CA ASN A 759 33.95 -12.28 -10.76
C ASN A 759 33.94 -13.79 -11.02
N LEU A 760 34.35 -14.24 -12.21
CA LEU A 760 34.32 -15.66 -12.56
C LEU A 760 35.27 -16.52 -11.70
N LYS A 761 36.36 -15.94 -11.18
CA LYS A 761 37.25 -16.61 -10.21
C LYS A 761 36.57 -16.78 -8.84
N ASN A 762 35.85 -15.76 -8.37
CA ASN A 762 35.09 -15.83 -7.12
C ASN A 762 33.72 -15.17 -7.26
N VAL A 763 32.73 -15.98 -7.62
CA VAL A 763 31.42 -15.50 -8.10
C VAL A 763 30.65 -14.73 -7.04
N VAL A 764 30.54 -13.42 -7.28
CA VAL A 764 29.67 -12.49 -6.55
C VAL A 764 28.36 -12.32 -7.31
N TYR A 765 28.45 -12.13 -8.63
CA TYR A 765 27.31 -11.99 -9.53
C TYR A 765 27.10 -13.27 -10.33
N LYS A 766 25.93 -13.88 -10.16
CA LYS A 766 25.48 -15.06 -10.90
C LYS A 766 24.36 -14.68 -11.86
N LEU A 767 24.49 -15.10 -13.12
CA LEU A 767 23.40 -15.03 -14.09
C LEU A 767 22.34 -16.09 -13.75
N ASN A 768 21.06 -15.73 -13.76
CA ASN A 768 19.96 -16.67 -13.52
C ASN A 768 19.21 -16.99 -14.83
N GLY A 769 18.56 -18.16 -14.85
CA GLY A 769 17.59 -18.52 -15.89
C GLY A 769 16.26 -17.79 -15.71
N GLN A 770 15.21 -18.24 -16.41
CA GLN A 770 13.88 -17.61 -16.42
C GLN A 770 13.94 -16.14 -16.90
N ALA A 771 14.77 -15.89 -17.92
CA ALA A 771 14.76 -14.60 -18.58
C ALA A 771 13.55 -14.52 -19.52
N GLU A 772 13.13 -13.31 -19.88
CA GLU A 772 11.95 -13.11 -20.72
C GLU A 772 12.23 -12.07 -21.80
N VAL A 773 11.65 -12.31 -22.98
CA VAL A 773 11.65 -11.36 -24.09
C VAL A 773 10.24 -10.86 -24.35
N PHE A 774 10.13 -9.59 -24.73
CA PHE A 774 8.86 -8.94 -24.99
C PHE A 774 8.90 -8.13 -26.27
N TYR A 775 7.75 -8.00 -26.92
CA TYR A 775 7.52 -7.08 -28.02
C TYR A 775 6.55 -5.99 -27.59
N ARG A 776 6.94 -4.73 -27.78
CA ARG A 776 6.10 -3.58 -27.49
C ARG A 776 5.88 -2.79 -28.78
N LYS A 777 4.65 -2.90 -29.32
CA LYS A 777 4.21 -2.11 -30.49
C LYS A 777 4.34 -0.61 -30.21
N LEU A 778 4.49 0.17 -31.26
CA LEU A 778 4.40 1.62 -31.24
C LEU A 778 2.99 2.01 -30.79
N SER A 779 2.90 3.12 -30.06
CA SER A 779 1.63 3.61 -29.54
C SER A 779 1.37 5.07 -29.87
N ILE A 780 2.41 5.82 -30.26
CA ILE A 780 2.27 7.20 -30.74
C ILE A 780 2.24 7.15 -32.26
N LYS A 781 1.09 7.47 -32.85
CA LYS A 781 0.90 7.56 -34.30
C LYS A 781 1.68 8.74 -34.90
N ALA A 782 1.97 8.67 -36.19
CA ALA A 782 2.86 9.63 -36.89
C ALA A 782 2.37 11.09 -36.78
N GLU A 783 1.05 11.30 -36.88
CA GLU A 783 0.38 12.60 -36.77
C GLU A 783 0.51 13.25 -35.38
N ASN A 784 0.81 12.46 -34.34
CA ASN A 784 0.91 12.91 -32.95
C ASN A 784 2.35 13.06 -32.45
N ILE A 785 3.35 12.94 -33.34
CA ILE A 785 4.77 13.01 -32.97
C ILE A 785 5.20 14.48 -32.75
N ILE A 786 5.56 14.80 -31.50
CA ILE A 786 6.11 16.12 -31.14
C ILE A 786 7.62 16.13 -31.40
N THR A 787 8.06 17.01 -32.31
CA THR A 787 9.46 17.10 -32.77
C THR A 787 10.02 18.51 -32.58
N HIS A 788 11.15 18.62 -31.89
CA HIS A 788 12.02 19.79 -32.00
C HIS A 788 12.99 19.59 -33.16
N LYS A 789 12.89 20.45 -34.18
CA LYS A 789 13.64 20.29 -35.43
C LYS A 789 15.13 20.58 -35.28
N ALA A 790 15.95 19.86 -36.04
CA ALA A 790 17.37 20.11 -36.19
C ALA A 790 17.62 21.59 -36.52
N ASN A 791 18.67 22.14 -35.95
CA ASN A 791 19.09 23.52 -36.11
C ASN A 791 18.04 24.57 -35.67
N VAL A 792 17.03 24.19 -34.89
CA VAL A 792 16.11 25.13 -34.23
C VAL A 792 16.48 25.24 -32.74
N PRO A 793 16.68 26.45 -32.18
CA PRO A 793 16.95 26.62 -30.76
C PRO A 793 15.79 26.11 -29.89
N ILE A 794 16.11 25.38 -28.83
CA ILE A 794 15.15 24.81 -27.86
C ILE A 794 15.39 25.48 -26.52
N HIS A 795 14.35 26.04 -25.89
CA HIS A 795 14.47 26.65 -24.56
C HIS A 795 14.88 25.63 -23.49
N ASN A 796 15.92 25.96 -22.74
CA ASN A 796 16.36 25.22 -21.56
C ASN A 796 15.36 25.45 -20.42
N LYS A 797 14.97 24.38 -19.74
CA LYS A 797 13.98 24.46 -18.63
C LYS A 797 14.57 24.83 -17.28
N ASN A 798 15.89 24.69 -17.10
CA ASN A 798 16.57 25.10 -15.87
C ASN A 798 16.98 26.57 -16.02
N GLU A 799 16.37 27.44 -15.22
CA GLU A 799 16.61 28.88 -15.21
C GLU A 799 18.06 29.23 -14.80
N GLU A 800 18.72 28.37 -14.01
CA GLU A 800 20.10 28.55 -13.55
C GLU A 800 21.16 27.99 -14.52
N ASN A 801 20.78 27.61 -15.75
CA ASN A 801 21.74 27.06 -16.72
C ASN A 801 22.60 28.16 -17.38
N GLU A 802 23.93 28.09 -17.21
CA GLU A 802 24.91 29.02 -17.78
C GLU A 802 24.86 29.16 -19.31
N LYS A 803 24.44 28.10 -20.05
CA LYS A 803 24.22 28.21 -21.50
C LYS A 803 22.94 29.03 -21.75
N LYS A 804 23.11 30.34 -22.03
CA LYS A 804 22.11 31.32 -22.47
C LYS A 804 20.81 30.66 -22.96
N GLN A 805 19.78 30.56 -22.11
CA GLN A 805 18.36 30.15 -22.29
C GLN A 805 17.95 29.06 -23.32
N GLN A 806 18.77 28.65 -24.27
CA GLN A 806 18.45 27.80 -25.40
C GLN A 806 19.63 26.88 -25.76
N SER A 807 19.31 25.70 -26.28
CA SER A 807 20.27 24.74 -26.85
C SER A 807 19.94 24.50 -28.32
N ARG A 808 20.97 24.29 -29.15
CA ARG A 808 20.82 23.95 -30.58
C ARG A 808 21.49 22.61 -30.84
N PHE A 809 20.82 21.75 -31.62
CA PHE A 809 21.30 20.43 -32.02
C PHE A 809 21.20 20.30 -33.54
N ASP A 810 22.13 19.59 -34.15
CA ASP A 810 22.20 19.33 -35.59
C ASP A 810 21.29 18.17 -36.05
N TYR A 811 20.51 17.61 -35.13
CA TYR A 811 19.55 16.52 -35.35
C TYR A 811 18.21 16.80 -34.65
N ASP A 812 17.15 16.13 -35.13
CA ASP A 812 15.80 16.21 -34.54
C ASP A 812 15.77 15.58 -33.13
N ILE A 813 15.09 16.25 -32.20
CA ILE A 813 14.77 15.71 -30.87
C ILE A 813 13.28 15.40 -30.81
N ILE A 814 12.98 14.11 -30.78
CA ILE A 814 11.60 13.61 -30.76
C ILE A 814 11.20 13.29 -29.32
N LYS A 815 10.13 13.92 -28.82
CA LYS A 815 9.58 13.61 -27.50
C LYS A 815 9.09 12.17 -27.51
N ASP A 816 9.48 11.41 -26.48
CA ASP A 816 9.04 10.02 -26.32
C ASP A 816 9.32 9.11 -27.53
N LYS A 817 10.36 9.40 -28.33
CA LYS A 817 10.82 8.64 -29.52
C LYS A 817 10.76 7.12 -29.36
N ARG A 818 11.10 6.64 -28.16
CA ARG A 818 11.07 5.21 -27.84
C ARG A 818 9.68 4.57 -27.97
N TYR A 819 8.58 5.31 -28.10
CA TYR A 819 7.20 4.82 -28.29
C TYR A 819 6.62 5.10 -29.68
N THR A 820 7.39 5.75 -30.57
CA THR A 820 7.02 5.99 -31.98
C THR A 820 7.51 4.86 -32.90
N MET A 821 8.00 3.77 -32.32
CA MET A 821 8.56 2.62 -33.02
C MET A 821 8.40 1.37 -32.17
N ASP A 822 8.34 0.24 -32.84
CA ASP A 822 8.27 -1.07 -32.23
C ASP A 822 9.60 -1.40 -31.54
N LYS A 823 9.53 -2.10 -30.41
CA LYS A 823 10.72 -2.42 -29.60
C LYS A 823 10.66 -3.85 -29.06
N PHE A 824 11.77 -4.56 -29.19
CA PHE A 824 12.03 -5.78 -28.45
C PHE A 824 12.71 -5.44 -27.12
N GLN A 825 12.33 -6.14 -26.05
CA GLN A 825 12.86 -5.94 -24.70
C GLN A 825 13.33 -7.26 -24.11
N PHE A 826 14.43 -7.22 -23.35
CA PHE A 826 14.99 -8.36 -22.65
C PHE A 826 15.03 -8.10 -21.15
N HIS A 827 14.43 -9.00 -20.38
CA HIS A 827 14.41 -8.98 -18.93
C HIS A 827 15.19 -10.18 -18.40
N VAL A 828 16.28 -9.95 -17.69
CA VAL A 828 17.20 -11.01 -17.25
C VAL A 828 17.48 -10.94 -15.75
N PRO A 829 17.14 -11.98 -14.98
CA PRO A 829 17.41 -12.01 -13.55
C PRO A 829 18.88 -12.37 -13.27
N ILE A 830 19.39 -11.82 -12.17
CA ILE A 830 20.73 -12.07 -11.62
C ILE A 830 20.65 -12.24 -10.10
N THR A 831 21.63 -12.95 -9.53
CA THR A 831 21.87 -13.03 -8.09
C THR A 831 23.16 -12.31 -7.76
N MET A 832 23.11 -11.40 -6.78
CA MET A 832 24.26 -10.68 -6.21
C MET A 832 24.62 -11.28 -4.85
N ASN A 833 25.91 -11.21 -4.49
CA ASN A 833 26.49 -11.93 -3.34
C ASN A 833 26.10 -13.41 -3.35
N PHE A 834 26.30 -14.07 -4.49
CA PHE A 834 25.91 -15.45 -4.70
C PHE A 834 26.50 -16.40 -3.63
N LYS A 835 27.74 -16.17 -3.22
CA LYS A 835 28.45 -16.94 -2.19
C LYS A 835 28.33 -16.36 -0.77
N ALA A 836 27.25 -15.63 -0.48
CA ALA A 836 27.03 -15.06 0.84
C ALA A 836 26.88 -16.12 1.95
N LYS A 837 27.12 -15.69 3.20
CA LYS A 837 26.97 -16.53 4.40
C LYS A 837 25.52 -16.95 4.67
N GLY A 838 24.55 -16.14 4.23
CA GLY A 838 23.12 -16.35 4.49
C GLY A 838 22.59 -15.64 5.75
N LEU A 839 23.32 -14.65 6.26
CA LEU A 839 22.94 -13.89 7.45
C LEU A 839 21.92 -12.80 7.10
N ASN A 840 20.63 -13.15 7.05
CA ASN A 840 19.57 -12.21 6.64
C ASN A 840 19.29 -11.08 7.64
N ASN A 841 19.61 -11.29 8.93
CA ASN A 841 19.50 -10.31 9.99
C ASN A 841 20.89 -10.03 10.56
N ILE A 842 21.36 -8.80 10.39
CA ILE A 842 22.70 -8.33 10.78
C ILE A 842 22.68 -7.43 12.02
N ASN A 843 21.54 -7.31 12.71
CA ASN A 843 21.38 -6.36 13.82
C ASN A 843 22.38 -6.63 14.95
N ILE A 844 22.65 -7.90 15.27
CA ILE A 844 23.56 -8.27 16.35
C ILE A 844 24.99 -7.86 16.00
N GLU A 845 25.39 -8.08 14.76
CA GLU A 845 26.70 -7.72 14.21
C GLU A 845 26.89 -6.21 14.20
N VAL A 846 25.86 -5.45 13.82
CA VAL A 846 25.87 -3.98 13.92
C VAL A 846 25.98 -3.53 15.37
N ASN A 847 25.22 -4.12 16.29
CA ASN A 847 25.28 -3.74 17.69
C ASN A 847 26.65 -4.07 18.33
N GLN A 848 27.28 -5.18 17.92
CA GLN A 848 28.65 -5.51 18.32
C GLN A 848 29.68 -4.52 17.76
N TYR A 849 29.49 -4.06 16.53
CA TYR A 849 30.30 -3.00 15.92
C TYR A 849 30.14 -1.69 16.70
N LEU A 850 28.91 -1.23 16.93
CA LEU A 850 28.62 0.03 17.64
C LEU A 850 29.08 0.02 19.10
N LYS A 851 29.09 -1.15 19.76
CA LYS A 851 29.61 -1.30 21.13
C LYS A 851 31.13 -1.05 21.20
N LYS A 852 31.87 -1.36 20.14
CA LYS A 852 33.34 -1.23 20.08
C LYS A 852 33.79 0.09 19.46
N GLU A 853 33.01 0.66 18.56
CA GLU A 853 33.39 1.86 17.82
C GLU A 853 33.21 3.14 18.68
N SER A 854 34.26 3.96 18.68
CA SER A 854 34.31 5.23 19.41
C SER A 854 33.93 6.41 18.53
N ASP A 855 34.19 6.33 17.22
CA ASP A 855 33.95 7.41 16.26
C ASP A 855 32.72 7.10 15.39
N ILE A 856 31.54 7.23 15.99
CA ILE A 856 30.24 7.01 15.35
C ILE A 856 29.55 8.36 15.16
N HIS A 857 29.04 8.58 13.96
CA HIS A 857 28.13 9.68 13.67
C HIS A 857 26.69 9.19 13.54
N ILE A 858 25.75 10.11 13.68
CA ILE A 858 24.32 9.80 13.62
C ILE A 858 23.64 10.80 12.68
N ILE A 859 22.96 10.26 11.68
CA ILE A 859 22.10 11.02 10.77
C ILE A 859 20.67 10.89 11.28
N GLY A 860 20.11 11.97 11.80
CA GLY A 860 18.68 12.07 12.06
C GLY A 860 17.96 12.61 10.84
N ILE A 861 16.84 11.98 10.48
CA ILE A 861 16.01 12.42 9.35
C ILE A 861 14.60 12.67 9.84
N ASP A 862 14.19 13.94 9.76
CA ASP A 862 12.81 14.35 10.01
C ASP A 862 12.01 14.39 8.70
N ARG A 863 10.70 14.18 8.84
CA ARG A 863 9.76 13.96 7.74
C ARG A 863 8.58 14.92 7.87
N GLY A 864 8.60 15.96 7.05
CA GLY A 864 7.60 17.03 7.06
C GLY A 864 6.88 17.22 5.72
N GLU A 865 5.97 18.20 5.73
CA GLU A 865 5.25 18.67 4.53
C GLU A 865 5.85 19.96 3.95
N ARG A 866 6.47 20.79 4.81
CA ARG A 866 7.22 22.00 4.42
C ARG A 866 8.59 21.60 3.89
N HIS A 867 9.35 20.85 4.69
CA HIS A 867 10.51 20.13 4.20
C HIS A 867 10.16 18.65 4.04
N LEU A 868 10.21 18.15 2.80
CA LEU A 868 9.88 16.75 2.48
C LEU A 868 10.72 15.79 3.34
N LEU A 869 12.00 16.12 3.48
CA LEU A 869 12.96 15.49 4.38
C LEU A 869 13.94 16.57 4.88
N TYR A 870 14.26 16.53 6.17
CA TYR A 870 15.31 17.36 6.76
C TYR A 870 16.37 16.46 7.38
N LEU A 871 17.64 16.75 7.11
CA LEU A 871 18.76 15.94 7.59
C LEU A 871 19.57 16.73 8.61
N THR A 872 19.89 16.09 9.74
CA THR A 872 20.89 16.58 10.69
C THR A 872 21.89 15.47 11.00
N LEU A 873 23.18 15.73 10.73
CA LEU A 873 24.31 14.87 11.07
C LEU A 873 24.94 15.37 12.37
N ILE A 874 25.06 14.50 13.38
CA ILE A 874 25.75 14.79 14.64
C ILE A 874 26.91 13.82 14.88
N ASP A 875 27.91 14.25 15.65
CA ASP A 875 28.94 13.35 16.19
C ASP A 875 28.46 12.60 17.43
N GLY A 876 29.29 11.66 17.92
CA GLY A 876 29.02 10.89 19.13
C GLY A 876 28.89 11.70 20.43
N LYS A 877 29.09 13.03 20.39
CA LYS A 877 28.88 13.97 21.49
C LYS A 877 27.67 14.88 21.27
N GLY A 878 26.90 14.67 20.21
CA GLY A 878 25.72 15.45 19.89
C GLY A 878 25.98 16.79 19.22
N ASN A 879 27.21 17.09 18.80
CA ASN A 879 27.48 18.33 18.07
C ASN A 879 27.01 18.20 16.62
N ILE A 880 26.25 19.18 16.14
CA ILE A 880 25.84 19.26 14.73
C ILE A 880 27.07 19.46 13.84
N LYS A 881 27.24 18.57 12.86
CA LYS A 881 28.26 18.67 11.80
C LYS A 881 27.68 19.22 10.51
N GLN A 882 26.47 18.80 10.16
CA GLN A 882 25.73 19.29 8.99
C GLN A 882 24.23 19.28 9.29
N GLN A 883 23.51 20.28 8.78
CA GLN A 883 22.06 20.34 8.82
C GLN A 883 21.53 21.05 7.58
N PHE A 884 20.60 20.44 6.84
CA PHE A 884 20.01 21.03 5.65
C PHE A 884 18.71 20.34 5.24
N SER A 885 17.87 21.10 4.53
CA SER A 885 16.68 20.57 3.87
C SER A 885 17.07 19.81 2.62
N LEU A 886 16.36 18.71 2.33
CA LEU A 886 16.50 17.97 1.09
C LEU A 886 15.47 18.38 0.04
N ASN A 887 14.70 19.46 0.25
CA ASN A 887 13.77 19.98 -0.77
C ASN A 887 14.51 20.30 -2.08
N GLU A 888 15.65 20.97 -1.97
CA GLU A 888 16.55 21.26 -3.08
C GLU A 888 17.71 20.27 -3.09
N ILE A 889 17.95 19.66 -4.25
CA ILE A 889 19.10 18.79 -4.46
C ILE A 889 20.15 19.55 -5.27
N ILE A 890 21.33 19.69 -4.69
CA ILE A 890 22.51 20.29 -5.30
C ILE A 890 23.43 19.17 -5.81
N ASN A 891 23.66 19.18 -7.11
CA ASN A 891 24.54 18.23 -7.81
C ASN A 891 25.70 18.96 -8.45
N GLU A 892 26.89 18.35 -8.39
CA GLU A 892 28.07 18.84 -9.10
C GLU A 892 28.45 17.90 -10.23
N TYR A 893 28.67 18.45 -11.42
CA TYR A 893 29.12 17.69 -12.58
C TYR A 893 30.10 18.53 -13.40
N GLN A 894 31.32 18.00 -13.62
CA GLN A 894 32.40 18.68 -14.34
C GLN A 894 32.70 20.09 -13.80
N GLY A 895 32.68 20.25 -12.47
CA GLY A 895 32.93 21.53 -11.80
C GLY A 895 31.76 22.53 -11.86
N LYS A 896 30.60 22.13 -12.39
CA LYS A 896 29.38 22.96 -12.43
C LYS A 896 28.34 22.49 -11.43
N THR A 897 27.70 23.44 -10.76
CA THR A 897 26.63 23.19 -9.80
C THR A 897 25.26 23.27 -10.48
N TYR A 898 24.43 22.27 -10.25
CA TYR A 898 23.05 22.21 -10.71
C TYR A 898 22.13 22.07 -9.50
N LYS A 899 21.15 22.97 -9.39
CA LYS A 899 20.13 22.92 -8.35
C LYS A 899 18.80 22.48 -8.92
N THR A 900 18.08 21.64 -8.18
CA THR A 900 16.71 21.24 -8.51
C THR A 900 15.86 21.29 -7.24
N ASN A 901 14.90 22.20 -7.18
CA ASN A 901 13.92 22.21 -6.10
C ASN A 901 12.82 21.16 -6.38
N TYR A 902 12.93 19.99 -5.75
CA TYR A 902 11.97 18.90 -5.91
C TYR A 902 10.68 19.14 -5.14
N HIS A 903 10.69 19.98 -4.09
CA HIS A 903 9.47 20.32 -3.36
C HIS A 903 8.50 21.08 -4.28
N ASP A 904 8.95 22.15 -4.92
CA ASP A 904 8.13 22.93 -5.85
C ASP A 904 7.65 22.08 -7.04
N LEU A 905 8.53 21.23 -7.59
CA LEU A 905 8.15 20.33 -8.67
C LEU A 905 7.07 19.34 -8.24
N LEU A 906 7.15 18.80 -7.02
CA LEU A 906 6.15 17.87 -6.48
C LEU A 906 4.84 18.59 -6.13
N ASP A 907 4.91 19.80 -5.57
CA ASP A 907 3.77 20.63 -5.21
C ASP A 907 2.98 21.05 -6.46
N LYS A 908 3.69 21.57 -7.47
CA LYS A 908 3.11 21.85 -8.78
C LYS A 908 2.48 20.61 -9.41
N LYS A 909 3.19 19.48 -9.37
CA LYS A 909 2.67 18.22 -9.94
C LYS A 909 1.44 17.70 -9.19
N GLU A 910 1.37 17.89 -7.88
CA GLU A 910 0.21 17.56 -7.06
C GLU A 910 -0.98 18.45 -7.44
N GLY A 911 -0.77 19.77 -7.57
CA GLY A 911 -1.78 20.72 -8.07
C GLY A 911 -2.30 20.33 -9.46
N ASP A 912 -1.38 20.14 -10.43
CA ASP A 912 -1.73 19.74 -11.80
C ASP A 912 -2.53 18.43 -11.84
N ARG A 913 -2.25 17.49 -10.91
CA ARG A 913 -2.94 16.20 -10.82
C ARG A 913 -4.29 16.30 -10.14
N ASP A 914 -4.40 17.10 -9.09
CA ASP A 914 -5.69 17.36 -8.44
C ASP A 914 -6.63 18.03 -9.44
N ASP A 915 -6.13 19.03 -10.18
CA ASP A 915 -6.85 19.65 -11.29
C ASP A 915 -7.18 18.64 -12.39
N ALA A 916 -6.23 17.79 -12.80
CA ALA A 916 -6.50 16.77 -13.80
C ALA A 916 -7.53 15.73 -13.34
N ARG A 917 -7.55 15.36 -12.06
CA ARG A 917 -8.58 14.46 -11.50
C ARG A 917 -9.93 15.12 -11.37
N ARG A 918 -9.97 16.36 -10.91
CA ARG A 918 -11.18 17.16 -10.80
C ARG A 918 -11.79 17.49 -12.15
N ASN A 919 -11.03 17.37 -13.24
CA ASN A 919 -11.48 17.68 -14.60
C ASN A 919 -11.27 16.51 -15.59
N TRP A 920 -11.01 15.29 -15.11
CA TRP A 920 -10.74 14.09 -15.92
C TRP A 920 -9.77 14.28 -17.11
N LYS A 921 -8.75 15.12 -16.95
CA LYS A 921 -7.66 15.28 -17.92
C LYS A 921 -6.68 14.12 -17.82
N THR A 922 -5.77 13.96 -18.78
CA THR A 922 -4.66 13.01 -18.66
C THR A 922 -3.90 13.21 -17.35
N ILE A 923 -3.94 12.22 -16.46
CA ILE A 923 -3.32 12.33 -15.14
C ILE A 923 -1.85 11.91 -15.27
N GLU A 924 -0.96 12.90 -15.35
CA GLU A 924 0.47 12.62 -15.33
C GLU A 924 0.90 12.03 -13.98
N THR A 925 1.79 11.05 -14.01
CA THR A 925 2.14 10.27 -12.84
C THR A 925 3.13 11.04 -11.94
N ILE A 926 2.78 11.26 -10.65
CA ILE A 926 3.70 11.87 -9.65
C ILE A 926 4.72 10.86 -9.12
N LYS A 927 4.44 9.56 -9.30
CA LYS A 927 5.20 8.45 -8.73
C LYS A 927 6.66 8.46 -9.20
N GLU A 928 6.90 8.75 -10.47
CA GLU A 928 8.22 8.78 -11.12
C GLU A 928 9.00 10.02 -10.70
N LEU A 929 8.34 11.17 -10.54
CA LEU A 929 8.97 12.38 -10.00
C LEU A 929 9.46 12.15 -8.57
N LYS A 930 8.64 11.51 -7.72
CA LYS A 930 9.06 11.06 -6.39
C LYS A 930 10.22 10.07 -6.42
N GLU A 931 10.23 9.12 -7.35
CA GLU A 931 11.36 8.18 -7.50
C GLU A 931 12.64 8.91 -7.90
N GLY A 932 12.53 9.88 -8.81
CA GLY A 932 13.62 10.77 -9.18
C GLY A 932 14.18 11.51 -7.96
N TYR A 933 13.33 12.23 -7.24
CA TYR A 933 13.69 12.93 -5.99
C TYR A 933 14.37 12.00 -4.98
N LEU A 934 13.70 10.90 -4.62
CA LEU A 934 14.18 9.97 -3.59
C LEU A 934 15.49 9.29 -4.01
N SER A 935 15.71 9.03 -5.30
CA SER A 935 16.99 8.49 -5.76
C SER A 935 18.17 9.42 -5.47
N GLN A 936 17.95 10.75 -5.56
CA GLN A 936 18.96 11.75 -5.21
C GLN A 936 19.19 11.82 -3.71
N VAL A 937 18.10 11.84 -2.93
CA VAL A 937 18.18 11.84 -1.46
C VAL A 937 18.93 10.64 -0.93
N ILE A 938 18.59 9.45 -1.42
CA ILE A 938 19.21 8.20 -0.97
C ILE A 938 20.69 8.17 -1.34
N HIS A 939 21.06 8.73 -2.49
CA HIS A 939 22.46 8.88 -2.87
C HIS A 939 23.22 9.72 -1.84
N LYS A 940 22.70 10.91 -1.49
CA LYS A 940 23.31 11.80 -0.49
C LYS A 940 23.41 11.18 0.90
N ILE A 941 22.35 10.54 1.38
CA ILE A 941 22.36 9.85 2.68
C ILE A 941 23.38 8.72 2.68
N SER A 942 23.41 7.90 1.61
CA SER A 942 24.34 6.77 1.54
C SER A 942 25.80 7.22 1.45
N GLU A 943 26.10 8.35 0.80
CA GLU A 943 27.43 8.97 0.81
C GLU A 943 27.82 9.39 2.23
N LEU A 944 26.98 10.17 2.92
CA LEU A 944 27.23 10.61 4.30
C LEU A 944 27.39 9.44 5.28
N MET A 945 26.61 8.37 5.12
CA MET A 945 26.74 7.16 5.94
C MET A 945 28.14 6.55 5.83
N VAL A 946 28.67 6.43 4.61
CA VAL A 946 29.98 5.81 4.36
C VAL A 946 31.11 6.75 4.75
N GLU A 947 30.98 8.05 4.46
CA GLU A 947 32.01 9.06 4.77
C GLU A 947 32.21 9.26 6.27
N HIS A 948 31.13 9.19 7.07
CA HIS A 948 31.16 9.49 8.50
C HIS A 948 30.97 8.26 9.41
N ASN A 949 30.99 7.04 8.86
CA ASN A 949 30.64 5.81 9.58
C ASN A 949 29.31 5.94 10.35
N ALA A 950 28.32 6.55 9.71
CA ALA A 950 27.11 6.99 10.40
C ALA A 950 26.00 5.92 10.39
N ILE A 951 25.26 5.86 11.50
CA ILE A 951 23.92 5.23 11.52
C ILE A 951 22.86 6.24 11.10
N VAL A 952 21.72 5.75 10.60
CA VAL A 952 20.57 6.60 10.29
C VAL A 952 19.45 6.30 11.26
N VAL A 953 18.84 7.35 11.78
CA VAL A 953 17.76 7.28 12.77
C VAL A 953 16.53 7.97 12.19
N LEU A 954 15.43 7.23 12.20
CA LEU A 954 14.14 7.64 11.67
C LEU A 954 13.09 7.60 12.78
N GLU A 955 12.03 8.37 12.62
CA GLU A 955 10.88 8.24 13.52
C GLU A 955 10.12 6.93 13.27
N ASP A 956 9.62 6.35 14.34
CA ASP A 956 8.66 5.25 14.31
C ASP A 956 7.25 5.83 14.14
N LEU A 957 6.83 6.02 12.90
CA LEU A 957 5.51 6.58 12.59
C LEU A 957 4.44 5.47 12.63
N ASN A 958 3.41 5.67 13.43
CA ASN A 958 2.28 4.75 13.48
C ASN A 958 1.56 4.69 12.11
N MET A 959 1.08 3.50 11.73
CA MET A 959 0.38 3.27 10.45
C MET A 959 -0.83 4.20 10.25
N GLY A 960 -1.54 4.57 11.33
CA GLY A 960 -2.64 5.53 11.28
C GLY A 960 -2.20 6.95 10.88
N PHE A 961 -1.06 7.42 11.39
CA PHE A 961 -0.48 8.71 11.03
C PHE A 961 -0.09 8.75 9.56
N MET A 962 0.60 7.70 9.07
CA MET A 962 0.95 7.60 7.66
C MET A 962 -0.29 7.55 6.75
N ARG A 963 -1.31 6.77 7.12
CA ARG A 963 -2.59 6.70 6.37
C ARG A 963 -3.30 8.06 6.30
N GLY A 964 -3.32 8.82 7.39
CA GLY A 964 -3.93 10.16 7.42
C GLY A 964 -3.30 11.12 6.40
N ARG A 965 -1.99 11.00 6.17
CA ARG A 965 -1.23 11.84 5.23
C ARG A 965 -1.05 11.25 3.83
N GLN A 966 -1.59 10.05 3.54
CA GLN A 966 -1.61 9.51 2.17
C GLN A 966 -2.42 10.38 1.20
N LYS A 967 -3.32 11.22 1.72
CA LYS A 967 -4.07 12.22 0.95
C LYS A 967 -3.19 13.34 0.42
N VAL A 968 -2.04 13.60 1.05
CA VAL A 968 -1.04 14.55 0.58
C VAL A 968 -0.16 13.83 -0.44
N GLU A 969 -0.40 14.13 -1.71
CA GLU A 969 0.24 13.40 -2.80
C GLU A 969 1.71 13.69 -2.94
N LYS A 970 2.27 14.78 -2.42
CA LYS A 970 3.73 14.97 -2.40
C LYS A 970 4.46 14.14 -1.33
N GLN A 971 3.76 13.55 -0.36
CA GLN A 971 4.37 12.78 0.73
C GLN A 971 5.27 11.64 0.22
N VAL A 972 6.42 11.44 0.86
CA VAL A 972 7.43 10.45 0.42
C VAL A 972 7.79 9.37 1.45
N TYR A 973 7.23 9.39 2.66
CA TYR A 973 7.76 8.67 3.83
C TYR A 973 7.98 7.16 3.63
N GLN A 974 6.93 6.41 3.30
CA GLN A 974 7.06 4.94 3.19
C GLN A 974 7.93 4.53 2.00
N LYS A 975 7.89 5.29 0.91
CA LYS A 975 8.66 5.03 -0.29
C LYS A 975 10.14 5.35 -0.07
N PHE A 976 10.43 6.43 0.64
CA PHE A 976 11.77 6.80 1.09
C PHE A 976 12.40 5.66 1.88
N GLU A 977 11.72 5.17 2.93
CA GLU A 977 12.23 4.06 3.76
C GLU A 977 12.51 2.82 2.93
N LYS A 978 11.55 2.41 2.08
CA LYS A 978 11.72 1.22 1.25
C LYS A 978 12.93 1.36 0.33
N MET A 979 13.05 2.49 -0.38
CA MET A 979 14.14 2.69 -1.32
C MET A 979 15.50 2.83 -0.62
N LEU A 980 15.55 3.42 0.58
CA LEU A 980 16.77 3.49 1.40
C LEU A 980 17.18 2.07 1.83
N ILE A 981 16.26 1.27 2.38
CA ILE A 981 16.53 -0.13 2.76
C ILE A 981 16.99 -0.93 1.53
N ASP A 982 16.27 -0.85 0.41
CA ASP A 982 16.59 -1.57 -0.83
C ASP A 982 17.99 -1.20 -1.36
N LYS A 983 18.42 0.06 -1.19
CA LYS A 983 19.75 0.52 -1.58
C LYS A 983 20.83 0.05 -0.60
N LEU A 984 20.57 0.11 0.70
CA LEU A 984 21.51 -0.33 1.75
C LEU A 984 21.63 -1.86 1.83
N ASN A 985 20.66 -2.60 1.30
CA ASN A 985 20.72 -4.04 1.08
C ASN A 985 21.89 -4.42 0.14
N TYR A 986 22.23 -3.52 -0.79
CA TYR A 986 23.34 -3.67 -1.73
C TYR A 986 23.87 -2.31 -2.21
N LEU A 987 24.74 -1.70 -1.41
CA LEU A 987 25.28 -0.36 -1.65
C LEU A 987 26.63 -0.45 -2.38
N VAL A 988 26.58 -0.04 -3.65
CA VAL A 988 27.74 0.16 -4.52
C VAL A 988 27.94 1.64 -4.81
N ASP A 989 29.18 2.10 -4.69
CA ASP A 989 29.69 3.33 -5.28
C ASP A 989 30.31 3.02 -6.65
N LYS A 990 29.71 3.56 -7.71
CA LYS A 990 30.14 3.35 -9.09
C LYS A 990 31.42 4.09 -9.47
N LYS A 991 31.96 4.96 -8.60
CA LYS A 991 33.24 5.65 -8.80
C LYS A 991 34.44 4.80 -8.35
N LYS A 992 34.23 3.80 -7.48
CA LYS A 992 35.29 2.93 -6.94
C LYS A 992 35.64 1.80 -7.90
N ASN A 993 36.86 1.25 -7.77
CA ASN A 993 37.22 0.04 -8.51
C ASN A 993 36.34 -1.14 -8.05
N PRO A 994 36.06 -2.13 -8.92
CA PRO A 994 35.20 -3.26 -8.58
C PRO A 994 35.56 -4.00 -7.29
N THR A 995 36.85 -4.19 -7.01
CA THR A 995 37.36 -4.97 -5.86
C THR A 995 37.49 -4.17 -4.57
N ASP A 996 37.43 -2.84 -4.64
CA ASP A 996 37.56 -1.98 -3.47
C ASP A 996 36.33 -2.13 -2.57
N LEU A 997 36.47 -1.83 -1.28
CA LEU A 997 35.34 -1.81 -0.35
C LEU A 997 34.29 -0.78 -0.80
N GLY A 998 33.07 -1.25 -1.03
CA GLY A 998 31.98 -0.46 -1.63
C GLY A 998 31.95 -0.47 -3.16
N GLY A 999 32.90 -1.13 -3.82
CA GLY A 999 32.89 -1.42 -5.25
C GLY A 999 31.87 -2.49 -5.62
N THR A 1000 31.73 -2.79 -6.92
CA THR A 1000 30.73 -3.74 -7.41
C THR A 1000 30.92 -5.16 -6.85
N LEU A 1001 32.15 -5.65 -6.67
CA LEU A 1001 32.42 -7.01 -6.16
C LEU A 1001 32.52 -7.09 -4.63
N ASN A 1002 32.51 -5.94 -3.94
CA ASN A 1002 32.61 -5.87 -2.49
C ASN A 1002 31.65 -4.81 -1.92
N ALA A 1003 30.39 -4.89 -2.36
CA ALA A 1003 29.33 -3.96 -1.98
C ALA A 1003 28.97 -4.07 -0.49
N TYR A 1004 28.60 -2.94 0.12
CA TYR A 1004 28.11 -2.93 1.49
C TYR A 1004 26.68 -3.49 1.58
N GLN A 1005 26.39 -4.12 2.72
CA GLN A 1005 25.07 -4.59 3.15
C GLN A 1005 24.81 -4.05 4.56
N LEU A 1006 24.24 -2.86 4.64
CA LEU A 1006 24.10 -2.09 5.89
C LEU A 1006 22.71 -2.23 6.53
N THR A 1007 21.80 -3.02 5.93
CA THR A 1007 20.45 -3.28 6.45
C THR A 1007 20.16 -4.77 6.44
N ASN A 1008 19.10 -5.20 7.13
CA ASN A 1008 18.60 -6.57 7.01
C ASN A 1008 17.98 -6.81 5.64
N LYS A 1009 17.95 -8.06 5.19
CA LYS A 1009 17.22 -8.43 3.97
C LYS A 1009 15.74 -8.03 4.11
N PHE A 1010 15.25 -7.17 3.23
CA PHE A 1010 13.88 -6.67 3.32
C PHE A 1010 12.86 -7.74 2.93
N GLU A 1011 11.90 -8.01 3.82
CA GLU A 1011 10.74 -8.87 3.54
C GLU A 1011 9.44 -8.06 3.49
N SER A 1012 9.08 -7.42 4.59
CA SER A 1012 7.94 -6.50 4.68
C SER A 1012 8.11 -5.56 5.88
N PHE A 1013 7.42 -4.43 5.86
CA PHE A 1013 7.39 -3.51 7.00
C PHE A 1013 6.80 -4.15 8.27
N GLN A 1014 5.90 -5.14 8.14
CA GLN A 1014 5.28 -5.82 9.28
C GLN A 1014 6.26 -6.70 10.06
N LYS A 1015 7.27 -7.26 9.37
CA LYS A 1015 8.31 -8.09 9.99
C LYS A 1015 9.51 -7.28 10.48
N MET A 1016 9.50 -5.96 10.28
CA MET A 1016 10.58 -5.06 10.68
C MET A 1016 10.40 -4.63 12.15
N GLY A 1017 11.47 -4.76 12.93
CA GLY A 1017 11.52 -4.27 14.31
C GLY A 1017 11.93 -2.79 14.39
N LYS A 1018 12.46 -2.39 15.56
CA LYS A 1018 13.01 -1.02 15.78
C LYS A 1018 14.41 -0.81 15.21
N GLN A 1019 14.98 -1.83 14.56
CA GLN A 1019 16.30 -1.79 13.96
C GLN A 1019 16.35 -2.67 12.70
N SER A 1020 17.00 -2.18 11.66
CA SER A 1020 17.41 -2.93 10.48
C SER A 1020 18.85 -2.55 10.11
N GLY A 1021 19.82 -3.33 10.60
CA GLY A 1021 21.23 -3.01 10.51
C GLY A 1021 21.56 -1.63 11.07
N PHE A 1022 22.04 -0.74 10.21
CA PHE A 1022 22.41 0.66 10.49
C PHE A 1022 21.23 1.63 10.52
N LEU A 1023 20.00 1.15 10.32
CA LEU A 1023 18.78 1.94 10.45
C LEU A 1023 18.10 1.67 11.79
N PHE A 1024 17.79 2.74 12.53
CA PHE A 1024 17.09 2.68 13.82
C PHE A 1024 15.79 3.50 13.79
N TYR A 1025 14.78 3.02 14.49
CA TYR A 1025 13.46 3.63 14.56
C TYR A 1025 13.12 4.03 15.99
N VAL A 1026 12.96 5.33 16.23
CA VAL A 1026 12.75 5.92 17.56
C VAL A 1026 11.39 6.61 17.67
N PRO A 1027 10.76 6.66 18.85
CA PRO A 1027 9.47 7.33 19.03
C PRO A 1027 9.52 8.82 18.64
N ALA A 1028 8.49 9.31 17.92
CA ALA A 1028 8.39 10.70 17.46
C ALA A 1028 8.05 11.73 18.56
N TRP A 1029 7.80 11.29 19.80
CA TRP A 1029 7.32 12.19 20.86
C TRP A 1029 8.36 13.28 21.20
N ASN A 1030 7.92 14.55 21.11
CA ASN A 1030 8.70 15.77 21.40
C ASN A 1030 10.10 15.81 20.78
N THR A 1031 10.19 15.53 19.47
CA THR A 1031 11.39 15.76 18.65
C THR A 1031 11.42 17.19 18.11
N SER A 1032 10.34 17.69 17.51
CA SER A 1032 10.29 19.05 16.92
C SER A 1032 9.86 20.15 17.92
N LYS A 1033 8.92 19.87 18.83
CA LYS A 1033 8.38 20.84 19.81
C LYS A 1033 9.11 20.78 21.14
N MET A 1034 10.42 20.97 21.11
CA MET A 1034 11.28 20.97 22.30
C MET A 1034 12.38 22.02 22.16
N ASP A 1035 12.71 22.72 23.22
CA ASP A 1035 13.89 23.58 23.26
C ASP A 1035 15.18 22.73 23.20
N PRO A 1036 16.01 22.86 22.15
CA PRO A 1036 17.21 22.04 22.00
C PRO A 1036 18.29 22.34 23.06
N VAL A 1037 18.24 23.50 23.71
CA VAL A 1037 19.23 23.97 24.67
C VAL A 1037 18.87 23.54 26.09
N THR A 1038 17.60 23.72 26.49
CA THR A 1038 17.16 23.44 27.87
C THR A 1038 16.44 22.10 28.04
N GLY A 1039 15.94 21.51 26.95
CA GLY A 1039 15.07 20.34 27.01
C GLY A 1039 13.65 20.66 27.49
N PHE A 1040 13.25 21.94 27.50
CA PHE A 1040 11.88 22.34 27.82
C PHE A 1040 10.87 21.82 26.78
N VAL A 1041 9.75 21.31 27.28
CA VAL A 1041 8.57 20.91 26.49
C VAL A 1041 7.32 21.43 27.18
N ASN A 1042 6.28 21.77 26.43
CA ASN A 1042 4.99 22.17 27.01
C ASN A 1042 4.22 20.93 27.50
N LEU A 1043 3.91 20.89 28.81
CA LEU A 1043 3.06 19.87 29.44
C LEU A 1043 1.79 20.46 30.09
N LEU A 1044 1.50 21.76 29.89
CA LEU A 1044 0.30 22.42 30.41
C LEU A 1044 -0.88 22.28 29.45
N ASP A 1045 -2.08 22.08 29.99
CA ASP A 1045 -3.33 22.15 29.24
C ASP A 1045 -3.95 23.54 29.38
N THR A 1046 -3.85 24.34 28.31
CA THR A 1046 -4.32 25.73 28.27
C THR A 1046 -5.70 25.88 27.64
N ARG A 1047 -6.51 24.81 27.56
CA ARG A 1047 -7.88 24.90 27.03
C ARG A 1047 -8.81 25.54 28.05
N TYR A 1048 -9.62 26.49 27.62
CA TYR A 1048 -10.69 27.03 28.46
C TYR A 1048 -11.83 26.02 28.56
N GLU A 1049 -12.32 25.80 29.79
CA GLU A 1049 -13.50 24.97 30.07
C GLU A 1049 -14.59 25.82 30.73
N ASN A 1050 -14.27 26.40 31.88
CA ASN A 1050 -15.10 27.34 32.61
C ASN A 1050 -14.21 28.21 33.52
N ILE A 1051 -14.82 29.25 34.11
CA ILE A 1051 -14.14 30.22 34.97
C ILE A 1051 -13.45 29.54 36.16
N GLU A 1052 -14.13 28.65 36.88
CA GLU A 1052 -13.59 28.01 38.09
C GLU A 1052 -12.38 27.11 37.79
N LYS A 1053 -12.42 26.38 36.68
CA LYS A 1053 -11.27 25.61 36.21
C LYS A 1053 -10.11 26.51 35.77
N ALA A 1054 -10.40 27.63 35.11
CA ALA A 1054 -9.37 28.61 34.73
C ALA A 1054 -8.71 29.23 35.97
N LYS A 1055 -9.49 29.64 36.98
CA LYS A 1055 -8.96 30.13 38.27
C LYS A 1055 -8.10 29.08 38.97
N THR A 1056 -8.58 27.84 39.01
CA THR A 1056 -7.84 26.69 39.59
C THR A 1056 -6.54 26.40 38.82
N PHE A 1057 -6.53 26.62 37.51
CA PHE A 1057 -5.33 26.48 36.70
C PHE A 1057 -4.29 27.54 37.04
N PHE A 1058 -4.66 28.82 37.10
CA PHE A 1058 -3.72 29.91 37.42
C PHE A 1058 -3.27 29.90 38.88
N SER A 1059 -4.09 29.42 39.82
CA SER A 1059 -3.70 29.33 41.24
C SER A 1059 -2.56 28.34 41.52
N LYS A 1060 -2.36 27.36 40.61
CA LYS A 1060 -1.30 26.33 40.69
C LYS A 1060 0.10 26.84 40.32
N PHE A 1061 0.23 28.00 39.67
CA PHE A 1061 1.54 28.62 39.46
C PHE A 1061 2.16 29.01 40.80
N ASP A 1062 3.49 29.03 40.88
CA ASP A 1062 4.20 29.45 42.07
C ASP A 1062 4.09 30.98 42.21
N SER A 1063 4.41 31.71 41.14
CA SER A 1063 4.24 33.16 41.02
C SER A 1063 3.91 33.56 39.58
N ILE A 1064 3.15 34.66 39.42
CA ILE A 1064 2.96 35.34 38.14
C ILE A 1064 3.21 36.84 38.35
N HIS A 1065 4.21 37.42 37.71
CA HIS A 1065 4.52 38.85 37.86
C HIS A 1065 5.18 39.45 36.61
N TYR A 1066 5.10 40.77 36.46
CA TYR A 1066 5.83 41.48 35.40
C TYR A 1066 7.25 41.83 35.88
N ASN A 1067 8.24 41.52 35.05
CA ASN A 1067 9.64 41.87 35.31
C ASN A 1067 9.99 43.22 34.64
N PRO A 1068 10.13 44.33 35.39
CA PRO A 1068 10.34 45.65 34.78
C PRO A 1068 11.73 45.82 34.16
N LEU A 1069 12.73 45.06 34.61
CA LEU A 1069 14.09 45.13 34.06
C LEU A 1069 14.16 44.44 32.70
N LYS A 1070 13.53 43.26 32.60
CA LYS A 1070 13.57 42.44 31.38
C LYS A 1070 12.39 42.68 30.44
N LYS A 1071 11.37 43.42 30.90
CA LYS A 1071 10.19 43.87 30.17
C LYS A 1071 9.36 42.72 29.58
N TYR A 1072 9.06 41.71 30.39
CA TYR A 1072 8.13 40.64 30.05
C TYR A 1072 7.46 40.09 31.32
N VAL A 1073 6.39 39.32 31.15
CA VAL A 1073 5.69 38.64 32.26
C VAL A 1073 6.35 37.28 32.50
N GLU A 1074 6.63 36.97 33.77
CA GLU A 1074 7.20 35.72 34.26
C GLU A 1074 6.10 34.86 34.92
N PHE A 1075 6.00 33.60 34.50
CA PHE A 1075 5.15 32.58 35.12
C PHE A 1075 6.06 31.49 35.70
N GLU A 1076 6.24 31.51 37.01
CA GLU A 1076 6.98 30.46 37.71
C GLU A 1076 6.06 29.25 37.94
N CYS A 1077 6.45 28.09 37.43
CA CYS A 1077 5.65 26.88 37.53
C CYS A 1077 6.47 25.66 37.94
N ASP A 1078 5.88 24.84 38.82
CA ASP A 1078 6.28 23.46 39.06
C ASP A 1078 5.28 22.51 38.39
N TYR A 1079 5.73 21.77 37.38
CA TYR A 1079 4.90 20.81 36.65
C TYR A 1079 4.19 19.79 37.55
N ASN A 1080 4.76 19.43 38.71
CA ASN A 1080 4.13 18.49 39.64
C ASN A 1080 2.78 18.98 40.18
N ARG A 1081 2.51 20.30 40.13
CA ARG A 1081 1.22 20.89 40.53
C ARG A 1081 0.16 20.79 39.42
N PHE A 1082 0.57 20.48 38.19
CA PHE A 1082 -0.29 20.42 37.00
C PHE A 1082 -0.46 19.00 36.47
N THR A 1083 0.61 18.20 36.44
CA THR A 1083 0.63 16.88 35.79
C THR A 1083 1.67 15.96 36.41
N THR A 1084 1.42 14.65 36.36
CA THR A 1084 2.39 13.62 36.76
C THR A 1084 3.38 13.27 35.63
N LYS A 1085 3.19 13.80 34.42
CA LYS A 1085 4.02 13.48 33.25
C LYS A 1085 5.48 13.93 33.38
N ALA A 1086 5.75 14.92 34.23
CA ALA A 1086 7.10 15.47 34.46
C ALA A 1086 7.81 14.84 35.68
N GLU A 1087 7.16 13.92 36.41
CA GLU A 1087 7.69 13.36 37.65
C GLU A 1087 9.07 12.69 37.41
N GLY A 1088 10.09 13.08 38.19
CA GLY A 1088 11.47 12.58 38.05
C GLY A 1088 12.27 13.22 36.90
N THR A 1089 11.81 14.36 36.38
CA THR A 1089 12.51 15.20 35.39
C THR A 1089 12.61 16.63 35.93
N GLN A 1090 13.12 17.60 35.14
CA GLN A 1090 13.08 19.00 35.55
C GLN A 1090 11.63 19.51 35.54
N THR A 1091 11.10 19.84 36.72
CA THR A 1091 9.70 20.27 36.88
C THR A 1091 9.52 21.77 37.08
N LYS A 1092 10.54 22.46 37.60
CA LYS A 1092 10.50 23.90 37.85
C LYS A 1092 10.99 24.67 36.62
N TRP A 1093 10.15 25.59 36.15
CA TRP A 1093 10.39 26.43 34.97
C TRP A 1093 9.86 27.84 35.19
N THR A 1094 10.53 28.83 34.59
CA THR A 1094 10.04 30.21 34.51
C THR A 1094 9.69 30.50 33.05
N LEU A 1095 8.40 30.56 32.74
CA LEU A 1095 7.91 30.86 31.40
C LEU A 1095 7.85 32.37 31.22
N CYS A 1096 8.38 32.87 30.11
CA CYS A 1096 8.48 34.30 29.84
C CYS A 1096 7.70 34.64 28.56
N THR A 1097 7.00 35.77 28.54
CA THR A 1097 6.28 36.30 27.36
C THR A 1097 7.24 36.91 26.31
N TYR A 1098 8.41 36.29 26.13
CA TYR A 1098 9.50 36.76 25.31
C TYR A 1098 9.16 36.68 23.81
N LYS A 1099 9.28 37.84 23.14
CA LYS A 1099 9.09 38.06 21.69
C LYS A 1099 7.72 37.62 21.13
N GLU A 1100 7.59 37.81 19.83
CA GLU A 1100 6.44 37.51 19.00
C GLU A 1100 6.12 36.01 18.82
N ARG A 1101 4.87 35.72 18.46
CA ARG A 1101 4.38 34.41 18.01
C ARG A 1101 3.53 34.56 16.75
N ILE A 1102 3.35 33.46 16.03
CA ILE A 1102 2.41 33.38 14.91
C ILE A 1102 1.10 32.76 15.39
N GLU A 1103 0.04 33.54 15.41
CA GLU A 1103 -1.31 33.07 15.64
C GLU A 1103 -1.95 32.66 14.30
N THR A 1104 -2.42 31.42 14.21
CA THR A 1104 -3.17 30.94 13.04
C THR A 1104 -4.66 30.80 13.39
N PHE A 1105 -5.52 31.41 12.58
CA PHE A 1105 -6.97 31.48 12.81
C PHE A 1105 -7.73 31.27 11.50
N ARG A 1106 -9.03 30.95 11.59
CA ARG A 1106 -9.90 30.87 10.41
C ARG A 1106 -10.57 32.22 10.21
N ASP A 1107 -10.42 32.78 9.00
CA ASP A 1107 -11.01 34.05 8.64
C ASP A 1107 -12.45 33.86 8.16
N PRO A 1108 -13.48 34.29 8.93
CA PRO A 1108 -14.88 34.13 8.54
C PRO A 1108 -15.20 34.85 7.23
N THR A 1109 -14.49 35.95 6.93
CA THR A 1109 -14.73 36.77 5.74
C THR A 1109 -14.21 36.15 4.44
N GLN A 1110 -13.41 35.08 4.54
CA GLN A 1110 -12.85 34.35 3.40
C GLN A 1110 -13.21 32.87 3.48
N ASN A 1111 -14.48 32.57 3.71
CA ASN A 1111 -15.01 31.20 3.76
C ASN A 1111 -14.23 30.30 4.75
N SER A 1112 -13.89 30.87 5.92
CA SER A 1112 -13.14 30.17 6.99
C SER A 1112 -11.76 29.63 6.58
N GLN A 1113 -11.10 30.25 5.59
CA GLN A 1113 -9.72 29.93 5.21
C GLN A 1113 -8.73 30.26 6.35
N TRP A 1114 -7.65 29.47 6.44
CA TRP A 1114 -6.61 29.68 7.45
C TRP A 1114 -5.75 30.88 7.12
N LYS A 1115 -5.65 31.84 8.05
CA LYS A 1115 -4.70 32.96 8.02
C LYS A 1115 -3.78 32.92 9.21
N SER A 1116 -2.65 33.61 9.08
CA SER A 1116 -1.64 33.77 10.12
C SER A 1116 -1.42 35.25 10.38
N ARG A 1117 -1.28 35.65 11.65
CA ARG A 1117 -0.84 36.99 12.05
C ARG A 1117 0.24 36.89 13.13
N GLU A 1118 1.11 37.89 13.17
CA GLU A 1118 2.14 38.02 14.20
C GLU A 1118 1.56 38.77 15.40
N ILE A 1119 1.89 38.32 16.60
CA ILE A 1119 1.44 38.91 17.87
C ILE A 1119 2.62 39.10 18.81
N VAL A 1120 2.75 40.29 19.40
CA VAL A 1120 3.76 40.58 20.42
C VAL A 1120 3.18 40.22 21.78
N LEU A 1121 3.64 39.10 22.36
CA LEU A 1121 3.00 38.51 23.53
C LEU A 1121 2.92 39.46 24.73
N THR A 1122 4.03 40.11 25.08
CA THR A 1122 4.09 40.99 26.26
C THR A 1122 3.09 42.14 26.15
N ASP A 1123 2.96 42.75 24.98
CA ASP A 1123 2.05 43.87 24.76
C ASP A 1123 0.58 43.43 24.87
N GLU A 1124 0.25 42.25 24.33
CA GLU A 1124 -1.11 41.67 24.46
C GLU A 1124 -1.47 41.31 25.90
N PHE A 1125 -0.52 40.77 26.68
CA PHE A 1125 -0.74 40.51 28.11
C PHE A 1125 -0.94 41.81 28.88
N ILE A 1126 -0.11 42.82 28.64
CA ILE A 1126 -0.23 44.14 29.27
C ILE A 1126 -1.59 44.77 28.92
N SER A 1127 -1.97 44.77 27.64
CA SER A 1127 -3.26 45.29 27.18
C SER A 1127 -4.44 44.59 27.85
N LEU A 1128 -4.38 43.26 28.00
CA LEU A 1128 -5.39 42.50 28.73
C LEU A 1128 -5.45 42.89 30.21
N PHE A 1129 -4.30 43.06 30.88
CA PHE A 1129 -4.27 43.47 32.28
C PHE A 1129 -4.79 44.89 32.48
N GLU A 1130 -4.44 45.83 31.60
CA GLU A 1130 -4.95 47.21 31.63
C GLU A 1130 -6.45 47.28 31.37
N GLN A 1131 -6.96 46.53 30.40
CA GLN A 1131 -8.40 46.44 30.08
C GLN A 1131 -9.23 45.99 31.29
N TYR A 1132 -8.67 45.11 32.13
CA TYR A 1132 -9.35 44.50 33.28
C TYR A 1132 -8.91 45.10 34.64
N GLY A 1133 -8.21 46.23 34.62
CA GLY A 1133 -7.82 46.97 35.83
C GLY A 1133 -6.84 46.21 36.75
N ILE A 1134 -6.01 45.33 36.20
CA ILE A 1134 -5.01 44.55 36.93
C ILE A 1134 -3.69 45.35 36.98
N ALA A 1135 -3.28 45.77 38.18
CA ALA A 1135 -1.99 46.42 38.38
C ALA A 1135 -0.83 45.41 38.26
N TYR A 1136 0.19 45.75 37.45
CA TYR A 1136 1.31 44.84 37.15
C TYR A 1136 2.71 45.47 37.31
N LYS A 1137 2.83 46.80 37.34
CA LYS A 1137 4.12 47.51 37.15
C LYS A 1137 5.12 47.38 38.32
N ASN A 1138 4.66 47.10 39.54
CA ASN A 1138 5.48 47.10 40.76
C ASN A 1138 5.93 45.71 41.23
N LYS A 1139 6.11 44.75 40.31
CA LYS A 1139 6.38 43.33 40.63
C LYS A 1139 5.28 42.71 41.53
N GLU A 1140 4.04 43.15 41.35
CA GLU A 1140 2.90 42.64 42.09
C GLU A 1140 2.61 41.19 41.68
N GLU A 1141 2.19 40.38 42.66
CA GLU A 1141 1.73 39.02 42.41
C GLU A 1141 0.36 39.04 41.73
N LEU A 1142 0.31 38.61 40.48
CA LEU A 1142 -0.87 38.73 39.62
C LEU A 1142 -1.91 37.63 39.88
N LYS A 1143 -1.55 36.53 40.55
CA LYS A 1143 -2.47 35.42 40.81
C LYS A 1143 -3.75 35.84 41.53
N ASP A 1144 -3.63 36.65 42.57
CA ASP A 1144 -4.78 37.09 43.36
C ASP A 1144 -5.69 38.01 42.55
N ALA A 1145 -5.11 38.90 41.74
CA ALA A 1145 -5.85 39.77 40.84
C ALA A 1145 -6.57 38.97 39.74
N ILE A 1146 -5.92 37.97 39.15
CA ILE A 1146 -6.51 37.04 38.17
C ILE A 1146 -7.66 36.25 38.80
N ALA A 1147 -7.52 35.77 40.05
CA ALA A 1147 -8.54 34.99 40.73
C ALA A 1147 -9.83 35.79 41.05
N ARG A 1148 -9.71 37.12 41.20
CA ARG A 1148 -10.85 38.03 41.44
C ARG A 1148 -11.66 38.33 40.17
N GLN A 1149 -11.14 38.06 38.98
CA GLN A 1149 -11.87 38.28 37.74
C GLN A 1149 -13.05 37.31 37.59
N THR A 1150 -14.13 37.78 36.98
CA THR A 1150 -15.40 37.04 36.83
C THR A 1150 -15.86 36.91 35.38
N GLU A 1151 -15.23 37.62 34.44
CA GLU A 1151 -15.61 37.58 33.04
C GLU A 1151 -15.02 36.38 32.31
N LYS A 1152 -15.87 35.61 31.63
CA LYS A 1152 -15.46 34.49 30.77
C LYS A 1152 -14.43 34.92 29.71
N VAL A 1153 -14.66 36.05 29.05
CA VAL A 1153 -13.83 36.55 27.94
C VAL A 1153 -12.39 36.82 28.40
N PHE A 1154 -12.20 37.31 29.63
CA PHE A 1154 -10.88 37.50 30.22
C PHE A 1154 -10.10 36.17 30.29
N PHE A 1155 -10.70 35.12 30.85
CA PHE A 1155 -10.04 33.82 31.00
C PHE A 1155 -9.79 33.12 29.67
N GLU A 1156 -10.70 33.24 28.71
CA GLU A 1156 -10.51 32.73 27.34
C GLU A 1156 -9.29 33.40 26.68
N ARG A 1157 -9.19 34.73 26.76
CA ARG A 1157 -8.03 35.47 26.21
C ARG A 1157 -6.74 35.15 26.96
N LEU A 1158 -6.76 35.12 28.30
CA LEU A 1158 -5.56 34.85 29.10
C LEU A 1158 -4.97 33.46 28.84
N LEU A 1159 -5.81 32.43 28.82
CA LEU A 1159 -5.38 31.05 28.49
C LEU A 1159 -4.88 30.94 27.05
N HIS A 1160 -5.50 31.66 26.12
CA HIS A 1160 -5.05 31.71 24.73
C HIS A 1160 -3.68 32.40 24.57
N LEU A 1161 -3.42 33.50 25.26
CA LEU A 1161 -2.11 34.15 25.26
C LEU A 1161 -1.03 33.25 25.91
N LEU A 1162 -1.37 32.53 26.98
CA LEU A 1162 -0.46 31.55 27.58
C LEU A 1162 -0.18 30.38 26.63
N LYS A 1163 -1.21 29.89 25.91
CA LYS A 1163 -1.06 28.87 24.86
C LYS A 1163 -0.05 29.32 23.80
N LEU A 1164 -0.12 30.57 23.36
CA LEU A 1164 0.81 31.15 22.39
C LEU A 1164 2.20 31.32 22.98
N THR A 1165 2.34 31.70 24.24
CA THR A 1165 3.63 31.74 24.95
C THR A 1165 4.34 30.38 24.91
N LEU A 1166 3.59 29.31 25.19
CA LEU A 1166 4.06 27.92 25.15
C LEU A 1166 4.22 27.35 23.72
N GLN A 1167 3.74 28.06 22.70
CA GLN A 1167 3.87 27.67 21.30
C GLN A 1167 5.28 27.98 20.80
N MET A 1168 6.19 27.02 20.96
CA MET A 1168 7.58 27.19 20.51
C MET A 1168 7.73 27.22 19.00
N ARG A 1169 7.03 26.31 18.30
CA ARG A 1169 7.07 26.22 16.83
C ARG A 1169 6.05 27.18 16.23
N ASN A 1170 6.52 28.08 15.38
CA ASN A 1170 5.73 29.13 14.78
C ASN A 1170 5.91 29.10 13.26
N SER A 1171 4.81 28.90 12.55
CA SER A 1171 4.84 28.74 11.10
C SER A 1171 3.72 29.54 10.44
N ILE A 1172 3.99 30.13 9.28
CA ILE A 1172 3.00 30.89 8.51
C ILE A 1172 2.39 29.99 7.43
N THR A 1173 1.07 29.99 7.30
CA THR A 1173 0.37 29.20 6.27
C THR A 1173 0.79 29.65 4.87
N GLY A 1174 1.15 28.70 3.99
CA GLY A 1174 1.51 29.00 2.59
C GLY A 1174 2.93 29.55 2.36
N THR A 1175 3.81 29.56 3.37
CA THR A 1175 5.20 30.03 3.22
C THR A 1175 6.22 29.05 3.82
N GLU A 1176 7.51 29.29 3.61
CA GLU A 1176 8.59 28.51 4.25
C GLU A 1176 8.92 28.94 5.69
N THR A 1177 8.26 29.98 6.21
CA THR A 1177 8.51 30.47 7.58
C THR A 1177 8.11 29.41 8.60
N ASP A 1178 9.09 28.87 9.33
CA ASP A 1178 8.89 27.85 10.36
C ASP A 1178 10.00 27.91 11.44
N TYR A 1179 9.92 28.90 12.32
CA TYR A 1179 10.93 29.10 13.36
C TYR A 1179 10.55 28.44 14.69
N LEU A 1180 11.55 28.23 15.53
CA LEU A 1180 11.39 27.71 16.89
C LEU A 1180 11.94 28.74 17.88
N ILE A 1181 11.13 29.16 18.85
CA ILE A 1181 11.51 30.09 19.91
C ILE A 1181 11.10 29.54 21.29
N SER A 1182 12.01 29.56 22.25
CA SER A 1182 11.77 29.04 23.60
C SER A 1182 11.14 30.12 24.50
N PRO A 1183 10.13 29.79 25.32
CA PRO A 1183 9.65 30.67 26.39
C PRO A 1183 10.50 30.60 27.66
N VAL A 1184 11.59 29.82 27.66
CA VAL A 1184 12.45 29.60 28.82
C VAL A 1184 13.88 30.02 28.49
N ALA A 1185 14.54 30.68 29.44
CA ALA A 1185 15.95 31.03 29.33
C ALA A 1185 16.86 29.89 29.81
N ASN A 1186 18.03 29.75 29.20
CA ASN A 1186 19.08 28.84 29.65
C ASN A 1186 19.74 29.33 30.95
N ALA A 1187 20.74 28.60 31.46
CA ALA A 1187 21.47 28.95 32.68
C ALA A 1187 22.24 30.30 32.60
N LYS A 1188 22.47 30.83 31.39
CA LYS A 1188 23.07 32.15 31.15
C LYS A 1188 22.04 33.27 30.99
N GLY A 1189 20.75 32.97 31.08
CA GLY A 1189 19.66 33.93 30.88
C GLY A 1189 19.30 34.19 29.41
N GLU A 1190 19.76 33.34 28.48
CA GLU A 1190 19.52 33.49 27.04
C GLU A 1190 18.36 32.60 26.58
N PHE A 1191 17.47 33.12 25.73
CA PHE A 1191 16.40 32.34 25.11
C PHE A 1191 16.85 31.79 23.77
N TYR A 1192 16.51 30.53 23.50
CA TYR A 1192 16.73 29.95 22.19
C TYR A 1192 15.75 30.53 21.16
N ASP A 1193 16.28 31.03 20.03
CA ASP A 1193 15.53 31.53 18.88
C ASP A 1193 16.25 31.07 17.61
N SER A 1194 15.60 30.19 16.84
CA SER A 1194 16.22 29.51 15.69
C SER A 1194 16.62 30.49 14.57
N ARG A 1195 16.00 31.67 14.52
CA ARG A 1195 16.28 32.71 13.51
C ARG A 1195 17.67 33.34 13.70
N THR A 1196 18.19 33.28 14.93
CA THR A 1196 19.49 33.83 15.32
C THR A 1196 20.45 32.75 15.83
N ALA A 1197 20.08 31.48 15.70
CA ALA A 1197 20.89 30.36 16.17
C ALA A 1197 22.17 30.21 15.33
N SER A 1198 23.28 29.86 15.98
CA SER A 1198 24.54 29.50 15.31
C SER A 1198 24.41 28.15 14.60
N GLU A 1199 25.38 27.83 13.72
CA GLU A 1199 25.45 26.54 13.01
C GLU A 1199 25.47 25.30 13.94
N THR A 1200 25.84 25.50 15.20
CA THR A 1200 25.93 24.45 16.23
C THR A 1200 24.58 24.10 16.86
N LEU A 1201 23.53 24.88 16.57
CA LEU A 1201 22.17 24.67 17.05
C LEU A 1201 21.20 24.58 15.86
N PRO A 1202 20.00 24.00 16.04
CA PRO A 1202 19.05 23.88 14.94
C PRO A 1202 18.64 25.24 14.35
N LYS A 1203 18.55 25.34 13.03
CA LYS A 1203 18.19 26.60 12.34
C LYS A 1203 16.68 26.87 12.21
N ASN A 1204 15.88 25.81 12.31
CA ASN A 1204 14.41 25.89 12.21
C ASN A 1204 13.76 24.71 12.94
N ALA A 1205 12.43 24.64 12.95
CA ALA A 1205 11.71 23.64 13.73
C ALA A 1205 11.83 22.19 13.17
N ASP A 1206 12.02 22.04 11.86
CA ASP A 1206 12.25 20.73 11.21
C ASP A 1206 13.71 20.27 11.43
N ALA A 1207 14.68 21.18 11.39
CA ALA A 1207 16.07 20.92 11.80
C ALA A 1207 16.14 20.46 13.25
N ASN A 1208 15.33 21.05 14.13
CA ASN A 1208 15.21 20.63 15.52
C ASN A 1208 14.62 19.23 15.65
N GLY A 1209 13.61 18.91 14.83
CA GLY A 1209 13.07 17.55 14.70
C GLY A 1209 14.18 16.55 14.35
N ALA A 1210 14.91 16.79 13.27
CA ALA A 1210 15.98 15.93 12.79
C ALA A 1210 17.12 15.80 13.81
N TYR A 1211 17.49 16.90 14.45
CA TYR A 1211 18.50 16.94 15.51
C TYR A 1211 18.11 16.06 16.71
N ASN A 1212 16.87 16.19 17.20
CA ASN A 1212 16.41 15.43 18.34
C ASN A 1212 16.15 13.95 18.01
N ILE A 1213 15.79 13.63 16.77
CA ILE A 1213 15.80 12.25 16.26
C ILE A 1213 17.21 11.66 16.34
N ALA A 1214 18.22 12.41 15.88
CA ALA A 1214 19.62 11.99 15.97
C ALA A 1214 20.07 11.82 17.43
N ARG A 1215 19.68 12.72 18.35
CA ARG A 1215 19.95 12.60 19.80
C ARG A 1215 19.30 11.38 20.45
N LYS A 1216 18.09 10.98 20.02
CA LYS A 1216 17.53 9.69 20.44
C LYS A 1216 18.36 8.51 19.93
N GLY A 1217 18.98 8.67 18.76
CA GLY A 1217 20.03 7.78 18.27
C GLY A 1217 21.23 7.68 19.20
N LEU A 1218 21.71 8.81 19.75
CA LEU A 1218 22.80 8.80 20.73
C LEU A 1218 22.43 7.98 21.96
N TRP A 1219 21.23 8.19 22.48
CA TRP A 1219 20.72 7.37 23.58
C TRP A 1219 20.72 5.87 23.22
N VAL A 1220 20.29 5.50 22.00
CA VAL A 1220 20.36 4.10 21.54
C VAL A 1220 21.79 3.57 21.55
N VAL A 1221 22.76 4.34 21.05
CA VAL A 1221 24.18 3.94 21.04
C VAL A 1221 24.71 3.78 22.47
N GLU A 1222 24.34 4.66 23.40
CA GLU A 1222 24.70 4.53 24.82
C GLU A 1222 24.11 3.25 25.44
N GLN A 1223 22.85 2.93 25.16
CA GLN A 1223 22.24 1.68 25.63
C GLN A 1223 22.98 0.45 25.07
N ILE A 1224 23.38 0.46 23.81
CA ILE A 1224 24.16 -0.62 23.19
C ILE A 1224 25.53 -0.77 23.86
N LYS A 1225 26.19 0.34 24.17
CA LYS A 1225 27.50 0.34 24.83
C LYS A 1225 27.42 -0.20 26.26
N GLN A 1226 26.37 0.13 27.00
CA GLN A 1226 26.16 -0.26 28.40
C GLN A 1226 25.56 -1.66 28.57
N ALA A 1227 24.90 -2.22 27.55
CA ALA A 1227 24.19 -3.50 27.69
C ALA A 1227 25.13 -4.70 27.84
N ASP A 1228 24.88 -5.54 28.85
CA ASP A 1228 25.59 -6.82 29.03
C ASP A 1228 25.19 -7.85 27.96
N ASP A 1229 23.90 -7.94 27.64
CA ASP A 1229 23.32 -8.83 26.63
C ASP A 1229 22.68 -8.04 25.47
N LEU A 1230 23.35 -8.05 24.32
CA LEU A 1230 22.87 -7.37 23.10
C LEU A 1230 21.60 -8.00 22.50
N LYS A 1231 21.17 -9.19 22.95
CA LYS A 1231 19.91 -9.80 22.51
C LYS A 1231 18.67 -9.22 23.20
N LYS A 1232 18.84 -8.53 24.33
CA LYS A 1232 17.75 -7.98 25.15
C LYS A 1232 17.72 -6.45 25.18
N LEU A 1233 18.16 -5.80 24.09
CA LEU A 1233 18.20 -4.34 24.00
C LEU A 1233 16.80 -3.72 23.97
N LYS A 1234 16.57 -2.76 24.87
CA LYS A 1234 15.40 -1.86 24.81
C LYS A 1234 15.74 -0.67 23.92
N LEU A 1235 15.32 -0.73 22.65
CA LEU A 1235 15.57 0.34 21.66
C LEU A 1235 14.47 1.41 21.60
N ALA A 1236 13.46 1.33 22.47
CA ALA A 1236 12.36 2.29 22.54
C ALA A 1236 12.48 3.12 23.83
N ILE A 1237 12.95 4.36 23.70
CA ILE A 1237 13.04 5.32 24.80
C ILE A 1237 11.63 5.76 25.24
N SER A 1238 11.36 5.73 26.54
CA SER A 1238 10.12 6.30 27.09
C SER A 1238 10.18 7.83 27.15
N ASN A 1239 9.01 8.49 27.26
CA ASN A 1239 8.94 9.95 27.35
C ASN A 1239 9.74 10.50 28.54
N LYS A 1240 9.71 9.79 29.68
CA LYS A 1240 10.45 10.17 30.89
C LYS A 1240 11.95 9.99 30.74
N GLU A 1241 12.40 8.86 30.17
CA GLU A 1241 13.82 8.64 29.84
C GLU A 1241 14.32 9.70 28.85
N TRP A 1242 13.49 10.09 27.87
CA TRP A 1242 13.84 11.13 26.91
C TRP A 1242 14.05 12.49 27.57
N LEU A 1243 13.10 12.96 28.39
CA LEU A 1243 13.24 14.23 29.12
C LEU A 1243 14.45 14.19 30.06
N GLY A 1244 14.60 13.10 30.82
CA GLY A 1244 15.75 12.93 31.72
C GLY A 1244 17.09 12.93 30.98
N PHE A 1245 17.15 12.35 29.78
CA PHE A 1245 18.33 12.38 28.93
C PHE A 1245 18.63 13.81 28.46
N VAL A 1246 17.68 14.49 27.82
CA VAL A 1246 17.95 15.80 27.18
C VAL A 1246 18.16 16.96 28.14
N GLN A 1247 17.48 16.96 29.30
CA GLN A 1247 17.57 18.03 30.30
C GLN A 1247 18.84 17.95 31.15
N ASN A 1248 19.52 16.79 31.12
CA ASN A 1248 20.80 16.57 31.79
C ASN A 1248 21.97 16.47 30.80
N TYR A 1249 21.69 16.46 29.50
CA TYR A 1249 22.71 16.37 28.45
C TYR A 1249 23.56 17.65 28.41
N GLY A 1250 24.85 17.54 28.70
CA GLY A 1250 25.79 18.68 28.70
C GLY A 1250 25.80 19.53 29.98
N LYS A 1251 25.21 19.03 31.08
CA LYS A 1251 25.50 19.51 32.43
C LYS A 1251 26.80 18.90 32.98
#